data_AF-A0A957T3W0-F1
#
_entry.id   AF-A0A957T3W0-F1
#
_cell.length_a   1.000
_cell.length_b   1.000
_cell.length_c   1.000
_cell.angle_alpha   90.00
_cell.angle_beta   90.00
_cell.angle_gamma   90.00
#
_symmetry.space_group_name_H-M   'P 1'
#
loop_
_entity.id
_entity.type
_entity.pdbx_description
1 polymer ?
#
loop_
_entity_poly.entity_id
_entity_poly.type
_entity_poly.pdbx_seq_one_letter_code
_entity_poly.pdbx_strand_id
1 'polypeptide(L)'
;MFTFPFEKLERDNYLLRLGPARRGRRRLETIELQLAKEFGGRVFEAVFGGEILSCWRSSLDLTARNQQRLRLKIRLSDAPDLVNLPWEYLYSQATNSFPALSVDTPIVRYLDLSGWTPPLLVHPPLKVLVMISNPIGIAALNTEGEWQRIQKAFSTLTGRGLVQVERVDPTLPALLRALDQDEYHIFHFVGHGAYDAGVEDGILVLEQENRSEQIVSGQRLGALLGDEDSIRLVVLNACDGGRSSDDDPFTGVAQSLLQQGIPAVVAMQFEISDEAALVFAEEFYTSLAAGHPVDIALARTRKSMYAIGDSAEWGTPVLYLRTKEGQLFDIDASDIPAVKPVTELVEDDVHNSPKMPPRSRNLLMVVGLLALLIVLYAVGRLFWPIDEGGTSPTLTLSAQVVGLASATPTSTPPPADEDSTENGGEVAGVGVTGASAAQTAPPQPQPTATSTSTATPTSTETPTSTLTPSATPNIEATQESVRATVTAAANATSAAVARANALAATATATHLSLSGPISMAGATTMEGLTNAVLASYRSVGFTGAIQANYVGTGSGFSDYFCNAIQLTDLALVTGADREVEYRAQCSTLGRDPIGFQVAWGKVDVDSANERYEPVYLFSSADVIAAKPQVAAFIRFYLTEVDGILPQFGDFYTSAGQSTLQRSLQTLAEIAP
;
A
#
# COMPACT_ATOMS: atom_id res chain seq x y z
N MET A 1 1.05 37.12 -10.12
CA MET A 1 -0.15 36.33 -9.75
C MET A 1 0.32 34.90 -9.60
N PHE A 2 0.09 34.27 -8.45
CA PHE A 2 0.46 32.87 -8.24
C PHE A 2 -0.48 31.99 -9.07
N THR A 3 0.08 31.08 -9.84
CA THR A 3 -0.68 30.09 -10.61
C THR A 3 -0.42 28.73 -9.97
N PHE A 4 -1.48 28.08 -9.51
CA PHE A 4 -1.37 26.78 -8.89
C PHE A 4 -0.84 25.78 -9.94
N PRO A 5 0.25 25.05 -9.66
CA PRO A 5 0.97 24.33 -10.70
C PRO A 5 0.31 23.02 -11.13
N PHE A 6 -0.79 22.58 -10.52
CA PHE A 6 -1.42 21.29 -10.77
C PHE A 6 -2.93 21.40 -10.99
N GLU A 7 -3.52 20.51 -11.77
CA GLU A 7 -4.98 20.31 -11.69
C GLU A 7 -5.33 19.51 -10.43
N LYS A 8 -6.59 19.59 -9.95
CA LYS A 8 -7.01 18.91 -8.71
C LYS A 8 -6.73 17.40 -8.76
N LEU A 9 -7.18 16.73 -9.82
CA LEU A 9 -6.99 15.28 -10.01
C LEU A 9 -5.50 14.91 -10.14
N GLU A 10 -4.71 15.75 -10.80
CA GLU A 10 -3.27 15.55 -10.93
C GLU A 10 -2.59 15.59 -9.56
N ARG A 11 -2.89 16.61 -8.75
CA ARG A 11 -2.42 16.73 -7.37
C ARG A 11 -2.80 15.51 -6.53
N ASP A 12 -4.06 15.11 -6.56
CA ASP A 12 -4.56 14.01 -5.74
C ASP A 12 -3.86 12.69 -6.10
N ASN A 13 -3.60 12.45 -7.39
CA ASN A 13 -2.81 11.31 -7.87
C ASN A 13 -1.36 11.35 -7.40
N TYR A 14 -0.72 12.52 -7.34
CA TYR A 14 0.63 12.65 -6.77
C TYR A 14 0.64 12.30 -5.28
N LEU A 15 -0.32 12.82 -4.52
CA LEU A 15 -0.40 12.59 -3.07
C LEU A 15 -0.62 11.11 -2.73
N LEU A 16 -1.45 10.40 -3.51
CA LEU A 16 -1.67 8.96 -3.35
C LEU A 16 -0.39 8.14 -3.56
N ARG A 17 0.55 8.62 -4.39
CA ARG A 17 1.79 7.91 -4.74
C ARG A 17 2.99 8.29 -3.88
N LEU A 18 2.87 9.30 -3.02
CA LEU A 18 3.92 9.74 -2.09
C LEU A 18 3.83 9.03 -0.71
N GLY A 19 2.78 8.24 -0.47
CA GLY A 19 2.67 7.34 0.68
C GLY A 19 3.58 6.10 0.58
N PRO A 20 3.64 5.23 1.61
CA PRO A 20 4.67 4.22 1.74
C PRO A 20 4.65 3.16 0.62
N ALA A 21 5.82 2.90 0.03
CA ALA A 21 6.07 1.77 -0.87
C ALA A 21 5.86 0.44 -0.15
N ARG A 22 4.97 -0.42 -0.64
CA ARG A 22 4.94 -1.82 -0.17
C ARG A 22 6.18 -2.57 -0.66
N ARG A 23 6.87 -3.22 0.28
CA ARG A 23 8.14 -3.97 0.12
C ARG A 23 8.26 -4.71 -1.23
N GLY A 24 9.26 -4.33 -2.03
CA GLY A 24 9.64 -5.05 -3.25
C GLY A 24 10.84 -4.47 -3.99
N ARG A 25 12.06 -4.85 -3.58
CA ARG A 25 13.38 -4.65 -4.22
C ARG A 25 13.87 -3.20 -4.50
N ARG A 26 15.01 -2.89 -3.86
CA ARG A 26 15.94 -1.79 -4.20
C ARG A 26 16.24 -1.76 -5.72
N ARG A 27 15.81 -0.69 -6.39
CA ARG A 27 16.42 -0.17 -7.63
C ARG A 27 17.00 1.20 -7.30
N LEU A 28 18.10 1.57 -7.97
CA LEU A 28 18.63 2.93 -7.96
C LEU A 28 17.51 3.91 -8.34
N GLU A 29 17.19 4.84 -7.44
CA GLU A 29 16.07 5.80 -7.45
C GLU A 29 14.69 5.15 -7.66
N THR A 30 13.93 4.99 -6.58
CA THR A 30 12.53 4.54 -6.64
C THR A 30 11.65 5.57 -7.37
N ILE A 31 10.58 5.09 -8.01
CA ILE A 31 9.54 5.90 -8.66
C ILE A 31 9.05 7.03 -7.73
N GLU A 32 8.93 6.76 -6.43
CA GLU A 32 8.49 7.72 -5.41
C GLU A 32 9.43 8.92 -5.25
N LEU A 33 10.75 8.69 -5.26
CA LEU A 33 11.72 9.78 -5.16
C LEU A 33 11.68 10.65 -6.41
N GLN A 34 11.51 10.04 -7.59
CA GLN A 34 11.36 10.78 -8.83
C GLN A 34 10.06 11.59 -8.85
N LEU A 35 8.95 11.01 -8.38
CA LEU A 35 7.68 11.72 -8.19
C LEU A 35 7.82 12.89 -7.20
N ALA A 36 8.55 12.71 -6.10
CA ALA A 36 8.85 13.77 -5.15
C ALA A 36 9.68 14.90 -5.78
N LYS A 37 10.68 14.59 -6.60
CA LYS A 37 11.47 15.60 -7.35
C LYS A 37 10.60 16.36 -8.35
N GLU A 38 9.76 15.67 -9.10
CA GLU A 38 8.87 16.27 -10.11
C GLU A 38 7.81 17.17 -9.47
N PHE A 39 7.09 16.63 -8.48
CA PHE A 39 6.10 17.37 -7.70
C PHE A 39 6.76 18.58 -7.02
N GLY A 40 7.82 18.32 -6.26
CA GLY A 40 8.58 19.32 -5.53
C GLY A 40 9.17 20.41 -6.40
N GLY A 41 9.62 20.06 -7.60
CA GLY A 41 10.18 20.99 -8.58
C GLY A 41 9.13 21.95 -9.11
N ARG A 42 7.93 21.45 -9.45
CA ARG A 42 6.81 22.29 -9.91
C ARG A 42 6.30 23.22 -8.81
N VAL A 43 6.21 22.74 -7.57
CA VAL A 43 5.88 23.62 -6.42
C VAL A 43 6.96 24.67 -6.22
N PHE A 44 8.24 24.29 -6.29
CA PHE A 44 9.36 25.21 -6.14
C PHE A 44 9.33 26.29 -7.23
N GLU A 45 9.16 25.93 -8.49
CA GLU A 45 9.10 26.89 -9.61
C GLU A 45 7.90 27.84 -9.53
N ALA A 46 6.74 27.34 -9.08
CA ALA A 46 5.55 28.17 -8.92
C ALA A 46 5.70 29.25 -7.83
N VAL A 47 6.50 28.97 -6.79
CA VAL A 47 6.66 29.84 -5.61
C VAL A 47 7.93 30.67 -5.68
N PHE A 48 9.05 30.03 -5.98
CA PHE A 48 10.37 30.64 -6.10
C PHE A 48 10.62 31.10 -7.54
N GLY A 49 9.79 32.03 -8.01
CA GLY A 49 9.99 32.80 -9.24
C GLY A 49 10.45 34.24 -8.96
N GLY A 50 11.12 34.87 -9.93
CA GLY A 50 11.44 36.30 -9.89
C GLY A 50 12.18 36.78 -8.64
N GLU A 51 11.60 37.76 -7.93
CA GLU A 51 12.20 38.37 -6.74
C GLU A 51 12.31 37.39 -5.56
N ILE A 52 11.36 36.46 -5.41
CA ILE A 52 11.39 35.46 -4.32
C ILE A 52 12.61 34.54 -4.49
N LEU A 53 12.87 34.06 -5.71
CA LEU A 53 14.05 33.25 -6.00
C LEU A 53 15.36 34.01 -5.74
N SER A 54 15.38 35.29 -6.12
CA SER A 54 16.53 36.16 -5.93
C SER A 54 16.81 36.39 -4.43
N CYS A 55 15.75 36.61 -3.65
CA CYS A 55 15.81 36.74 -2.19
C CYS A 55 16.27 35.43 -1.54
N TRP A 56 15.71 34.28 -1.95
CA TRP A 56 16.11 32.96 -1.48
C TRP A 56 17.60 32.70 -1.69
N ARG A 57 18.11 32.88 -2.92
CA ARG A 57 19.53 32.69 -3.26
C ARG A 57 20.44 33.64 -2.47
N SER A 58 20.08 34.92 -2.40
CA SER A 58 20.87 35.92 -1.66
C SER A 58 20.91 35.61 -0.15
N SER A 59 19.81 35.10 0.39
CA SER A 59 19.72 34.69 1.80
C SER A 59 20.60 33.47 2.07
N LEU A 60 20.58 32.46 1.20
CA LEU A 60 21.47 31.29 1.30
C LEU A 60 22.95 31.69 1.26
N ASP A 61 23.33 32.56 0.31
CA ASP A 61 24.70 33.06 0.19
C ASP A 61 25.13 33.84 1.44
N LEU A 62 24.24 34.67 2.00
CA LEU A 62 24.50 35.43 3.22
C LEU A 62 24.70 34.50 4.42
N THR A 63 23.82 33.51 4.60
CA THR A 63 23.93 32.56 5.72
C THR A 63 25.16 31.67 5.59
N ALA A 64 25.52 31.24 4.38
CA ALA A 64 26.73 30.45 4.14
C ALA A 64 28.00 31.23 4.51
N ARG A 65 28.09 32.52 4.17
CA ARG A 65 29.25 33.37 4.53
C ARG A 65 29.38 33.61 6.03
N ASN A 66 28.26 33.66 6.73
CA ASN A 66 28.22 33.96 8.16
C ASN A 66 28.16 32.72 9.06
N GLN A 67 28.21 31.51 8.48
CA GLN A 67 28.02 30.24 9.19
C GLN A 67 26.69 30.18 9.97
N GLN A 68 25.64 30.77 9.39
CA GLN A 68 24.28 30.79 9.92
C GLN A 68 23.40 29.82 9.12
N ARG A 69 22.20 29.57 9.63
CA ARG A 69 21.17 28.73 8.99
C ARG A 69 20.01 29.58 8.52
N LEU A 70 19.33 29.15 7.47
CA LEU A 70 18.17 29.82 6.89
C LEU A 70 16.91 28.96 7.09
N ARG A 71 16.09 29.26 8.09
CA ARG A 71 14.80 28.59 8.27
C ARG A 71 13.77 29.12 7.25
N LEU A 72 13.16 28.23 6.48
CA LEU A 72 12.01 28.54 5.64
C LEU A 72 10.72 28.44 6.46
N LYS A 73 10.09 29.58 6.74
CA LYS A 73 8.81 29.67 7.46
C LYS A 73 7.67 29.81 6.46
N ILE A 74 6.80 28.80 6.40
CA ILE A 74 5.65 28.78 5.49
C ILE A 74 4.41 29.22 6.29
N ARG A 75 3.85 30.37 5.95
CA ARG A 75 2.64 30.93 6.56
C ARG A 75 1.51 30.84 5.55
N LEU A 76 0.46 30.08 5.88
CA LEU A 76 -0.65 29.77 4.96
C LEU A 76 -2.01 30.18 5.51
N SER A 77 -2.04 30.99 6.58
CA SER A 77 -3.28 31.45 7.22
C SER A 77 -4.24 32.14 6.24
N ASP A 78 -3.69 32.82 5.23
CA ASP A 78 -4.47 33.54 4.20
C ASP A 78 -4.58 32.73 2.87
N ALA A 79 -4.19 31.45 2.88
CA ALA A 79 -4.14 30.60 1.69
C ALA A 79 -4.50 29.13 2.00
N PRO A 80 -5.75 28.85 2.42
CA PRO A 80 -6.19 27.52 2.85
C PRO A 80 -6.00 26.45 1.76
N ASP A 81 -6.20 26.79 0.49
CA ASP A 81 -6.02 25.87 -0.65
C ASP A 81 -4.59 25.32 -0.79
N LEU A 82 -3.61 25.96 -0.15
CA LEU A 82 -2.21 25.57 -0.20
C LEU A 82 -1.74 24.84 1.07
N VAL A 83 -2.58 24.77 2.10
CA VAL A 83 -2.25 24.15 3.40
C VAL A 83 -1.96 22.65 3.23
N ASN A 84 -2.71 21.95 2.37
CA ASN A 84 -2.55 20.51 2.16
C ASN A 84 -1.44 20.13 1.17
N LEU A 85 -0.68 21.10 0.63
CA LEU A 85 0.48 20.77 -0.19
C LEU A 85 1.62 20.23 0.68
N PRO A 86 2.30 19.15 0.29
CA PRO A 86 3.44 18.61 1.03
C PRO A 86 4.69 19.44 0.71
N TRP A 87 4.77 20.62 1.29
CA TRP A 87 5.86 21.59 1.16
C TRP A 87 7.24 21.02 1.49
N GLU A 88 7.27 19.97 2.29
CA GLU A 88 8.45 19.23 2.68
C GLU A 88 9.18 18.62 1.47
N TYR A 89 8.45 18.35 0.37
CA TYR A 89 9.03 17.86 -0.89
C TYR A 89 9.52 18.95 -1.82
N LEU A 90 9.50 20.24 -1.44
CA LEU A 90 10.09 21.31 -2.27
C LEU A 90 11.46 20.87 -2.81
N TYR A 91 11.67 21.01 -4.12
CA TYR A 91 12.87 20.51 -4.76
C TYR A 91 13.48 21.58 -5.67
N SER A 92 14.76 21.88 -5.45
CA SER A 92 15.49 22.82 -6.29
C SER A 92 16.26 22.08 -7.36
N GLN A 93 15.84 22.20 -8.61
CA GLN A 93 16.55 21.63 -9.77
C GLN A 93 17.97 22.24 -9.92
N ALA A 94 18.14 23.51 -9.54
CA ALA A 94 19.42 24.22 -9.67
C ALA A 94 20.52 23.62 -8.78
N THR A 95 20.16 23.14 -7.59
CA THR A 95 21.09 22.51 -6.64
C THR A 95 20.92 20.99 -6.57
N ASN A 96 19.98 20.43 -7.33
CA ASN A 96 19.60 19.02 -7.29
C ASN A 96 19.36 18.52 -5.85
N SER A 97 18.58 19.27 -5.07
CA SER A 97 18.41 18.99 -3.64
C SER A 97 17.03 19.38 -3.10
N PHE A 98 16.56 18.63 -2.11
CA PHE A 98 15.42 18.99 -1.27
C PHE A 98 15.89 19.86 -0.09
N PRO A 99 15.40 21.11 0.09
CA PRO A 99 15.77 21.93 1.23
C PRO A 99 15.43 21.28 2.58
N ALA A 100 14.35 20.50 2.66
CA ALA A 100 13.92 19.80 3.88
C ALA A 100 14.90 18.72 4.37
N LEU A 101 15.84 18.27 3.53
CA LEU A 101 16.89 17.30 3.87
C LEU A 101 18.19 17.96 4.39
N SER A 102 18.15 19.26 4.68
CA SER A 102 19.29 20.00 5.23
C SER A 102 18.94 20.68 6.55
N VAL A 103 19.83 20.54 7.53
CA VAL A 103 19.77 21.29 8.80
C VAL A 103 20.04 22.79 8.61
N ASP A 104 20.60 23.19 7.47
CA ASP A 104 20.85 24.59 7.14
C ASP A 104 19.61 25.26 6.54
N THR A 105 18.65 24.48 6.05
CA THR A 105 17.40 24.97 5.47
C THR A 105 16.15 24.27 6.03
N PRO A 106 15.94 24.26 7.36
CA PRO A 106 14.78 23.61 7.93
C PRO A 106 13.49 24.29 7.46
N ILE A 107 12.49 23.47 7.10
CA ILE A 107 11.16 23.92 6.68
C ILE A 107 10.19 23.76 7.85
N VAL A 108 9.46 24.82 8.18
CA VAL A 108 8.41 24.81 9.20
C VAL A 108 7.12 25.44 8.68
N ARG A 109 5.98 24.86 9.04
CA ARG A 109 4.68 25.50 8.89
C ARG A 109 4.45 26.40 10.10
N TYR A 110 4.46 27.71 9.88
CA TYR A 110 4.52 28.70 10.94
C TYR A 110 3.17 29.38 11.15
N LEU A 111 2.69 29.39 12.40
CA LEU A 111 1.52 30.15 12.81
C LEU A 111 1.97 31.32 13.69
N ASP A 112 1.74 32.54 13.21
CA ASP A 112 2.16 33.78 13.88
C ASP A 112 1.12 34.18 14.94
N LEU A 113 1.18 33.52 16.08
CA LEU A 113 0.32 33.79 17.24
C LEU A 113 1.04 34.67 18.25
N SER A 114 0.27 35.54 18.91
CA SER A 114 0.77 36.31 20.06
C SER A 114 1.00 35.40 21.28
N GLY A 115 2.03 35.69 22.06
CA GLY A 115 2.42 34.90 23.23
C GLY A 115 3.80 34.26 23.04
N TRP A 116 4.76 34.71 23.83
CA TRP A 116 6.10 34.13 23.89
C TRP A 116 6.11 33.00 24.91
N THR A 117 6.57 31.83 24.50
CA THR A 117 6.81 30.69 25.38
C THR A 117 8.33 30.48 25.48
N PRO A 118 8.96 30.73 26.64
CA PRO A 118 10.38 30.42 26.82
C PRO A 118 10.63 28.91 26.69
N PRO A 119 11.85 28.49 26.31
CA PRO A 119 12.27 27.10 26.44
C PRO A 119 12.08 26.63 27.89
N LEU A 120 11.59 25.40 28.06
CA LEU A 120 11.48 24.77 29.38
C LEU A 120 12.84 24.22 29.80
N LEU A 121 13.34 24.61 30.98
CA LEU A 121 14.51 23.97 31.57
C LEU A 121 14.12 22.53 31.98
N VAL A 122 14.82 21.55 31.45
CA VAL A 122 14.62 20.13 31.75
C VAL A 122 15.91 19.56 32.29
N HIS A 123 15.85 19.07 33.52
CA HIS A 123 16.84 18.14 34.05
C HIS A 123 16.42 16.74 33.60
N PRO A 124 17.24 16.02 32.81
CA PRO A 124 16.88 14.70 32.29
C PRO A 124 16.38 13.74 33.39
N PRO A 125 15.38 12.90 33.08
CA PRO A 125 14.93 12.56 31.73
C PRO A 125 13.88 13.49 31.11
N LEU A 126 13.90 13.61 29.79
CA LEU A 126 12.78 14.14 29.03
C LEU A 126 11.60 13.14 29.07
N LYS A 127 10.52 13.48 29.78
CA LYS A 127 9.32 12.64 29.92
C LYS A 127 8.36 12.74 28.73
N VAL A 128 8.02 11.59 28.15
CA VAL A 128 7.11 11.43 27.00
C VAL A 128 5.91 10.58 27.41
N LEU A 129 4.70 11.15 27.33
CA LEU A 129 3.44 10.45 27.54
C LEU A 129 2.90 9.96 26.20
N VAL A 130 2.75 8.64 26.07
CA VAL A 130 2.31 7.97 24.84
C VAL A 130 0.89 7.46 25.00
N MET A 131 0.00 7.86 24.10
CA MET A 131 -1.36 7.36 24.00
C MET A 131 -1.55 6.62 22.68
N ILE A 132 -2.00 5.37 22.74
CA ILE A 132 -2.27 4.54 21.54
C ILE A 132 -3.74 4.13 21.56
N SER A 133 -4.54 4.66 20.63
CA SER A 133 -5.99 4.44 20.57
C SER A 133 -6.38 3.44 19.48
N ASN A 134 -7.25 2.49 19.80
CA ASN A 134 -7.81 1.52 18.84
C ASN A 134 -9.25 1.14 19.23
N PRO A 135 -10.21 2.06 19.04
CA PRO A 135 -11.61 1.83 19.38
C PRO A 135 -12.24 0.78 18.46
N ILE A 136 -13.25 0.10 18.99
CA ILE A 136 -14.06 -0.87 18.26
C ILE A 136 -14.95 -0.13 17.26
N GLY A 137 -15.02 -0.65 16.02
CA GLY A 137 -15.90 -0.14 14.98
C GLY A 137 -15.20 0.63 13.86
N ILE A 138 -13.90 0.87 13.98
CA ILE A 138 -13.05 1.47 12.94
C ILE A 138 -11.89 0.53 12.56
N ALA A 139 -11.07 0.94 11.58
CA ALA A 139 -9.93 0.17 11.13
C ALA A 139 -8.99 -0.15 12.31
N ALA A 140 -8.71 -1.43 12.50
CA ALA A 140 -7.99 -1.89 13.69
C ALA A 140 -6.49 -1.60 13.57
N LEU A 141 -5.92 -1.03 14.63
CA LEU A 141 -4.48 -0.80 14.75
C LEU A 141 -3.80 -1.90 15.56
N ASN A 142 -2.59 -2.29 15.14
CA ASN A 142 -1.72 -3.15 15.94
C ASN A 142 -1.09 -2.36 17.10
N THR A 143 -1.89 -2.06 18.12
CA THR A 143 -1.48 -1.20 19.24
C THR A 143 -0.30 -1.74 20.03
N GLU A 144 -0.21 -3.06 20.19
CA GLU A 144 0.88 -3.68 20.92
C GLU A 144 2.17 -3.70 20.11
N GLY A 145 2.07 -3.96 18.80
CA GLY A 145 3.21 -3.78 17.89
C GLY A 145 3.72 -2.34 17.89
N GLU A 146 2.81 -1.36 17.93
CA GLU A 146 3.18 0.05 18.01
C GLU A 146 3.90 0.40 19.31
N TRP A 147 3.37 -0.07 20.44
CA TRP A 147 4.02 0.11 21.72
C TRP A 147 5.42 -0.51 21.76
N GLN A 148 5.58 -1.73 21.25
CA GLN A 148 6.88 -2.40 21.18
C GLN A 148 7.88 -1.64 20.30
N ARG A 149 7.43 -1.06 19.18
CA ARG A 149 8.27 -0.22 18.31
C ARG A 149 8.73 1.04 19.03
N ILE A 150 7.81 1.73 19.73
CA ILE A 150 8.15 2.91 20.53
C ILE A 150 9.16 2.53 21.62
N GLN A 151 8.91 1.48 22.40
CA GLN A 151 9.85 1.02 23.42
C GLN A 151 11.23 0.71 22.84
N LYS A 152 11.27 0.04 21.68
CA LYS A 152 12.52 -0.26 20.98
C LYS A 152 13.27 1.00 20.57
N ALA A 153 12.60 1.96 19.93
CA ALA A 153 13.20 3.22 19.49
C ALA A 153 13.74 4.06 20.67
N PHE A 154 13.12 3.95 21.84
CA PHE A 154 13.53 4.69 23.04
C PHE A 154 14.56 3.94 23.90
N SER A 155 14.83 2.66 23.66
CA SER A 155 15.64 1.79 24.54
C SER A 155 17.03 2.36 24.88
N THR A 156 17.73 2.93 23.90
CA THR A 156 19.05 3.56 24.11
C THR A 156 18.95 4.82 24.97
N LEU A 157 17.89 5.61 24.80
CA LEU A 157 17.70 6.88 25.51
C LEU A 157 17.24 6.64 26.96
N THR A 158 16.33 5.67 27.16
CA THR A 158 15.87 5.26 28.50
C THR A 158 16.97 4.59 29.29
N GLY A 159 17.77 3.71 28.66
CA GLY A 159 18.93 3.08 29.29
C GLY A 159 20.01 4.08 29.74
N ARG A 160 20.05 5.27 29.13
CA ARG A 160 20.95 6.38 29.50
C ARG A 160 20.33 7.40 30.46
N GLY A 161 19.06 7.22 30.85
CA GLY A 161 18.33 8.19 31.68
C GLY A 161 18.07 9.53 30.98
N LEU A 162 18.19 9.60 29.66
CA LEU A 162 17.97 10.82 28.87
C LEU A 162 16.49 11.08 28.62
N VAL A 163 15.70 10.01 28.52
CA VAL A 163 14.30 10.05 28.17
C VAL A 163 13.55 9.02 29.03
N GLN A 164 12.34 9.34 29.43
CA GLN A 164 11.40 8.44 30.08
C GLN A 164 10.15 8.37 29.21
N VAL A 165 9.65 7.17 28.96
CA VAL A 165 8.45 6.96 28.15
C VAL A 165 7.41 6.20 28.97
N GLU A 166 6.19 6.72 29.01
CA GLU A 166 5.06 6.13 29.72
C GLU A 166 3.88 5.95 28.76
N ARG A 167 3.15 4.84 28.89
CA ARG A 167 1.93 4.58 28.13
C ARG A 167 0.72 4.89 29.00
N VAL A 168 -0.22 5.67 28.48
CA VAL A 168 -1.52 5.94 29.10
C VAL A 168 -2.65 5.24 28.35
N ASP A 169 -3.70 4.86 29.08
CA ASP A 169 -4.92 4.35 28.47
C ASP A 169 -5.54 5.41 27.53
N PRO A 170 -6.09 5.03 26.37
CA PRO A 170 -6.53 5.96 25.34
C PRO A 170 -7.89 6.62 25.62
N THR A 171 -8.14 7.01 26.88
CA THR A 171 -9.36 7.70 27.31
C THR A 171 -9.01 9.08 27.88
N LEU A 172 -9.90 10.06 27.71
CA LEU A 172 -9.68 11.40 28.30
C LEU A 172 -9.54 11.37 29.84
N PRO A 173 -10.34 10.59 30.60
CA PRO A 173 -10.16 10.49 32.05
C PRO A 173 -8.82 9.88 32.47
N ALA A 174 -8.24 8.97 31.68
CA ALA A 174 -6.91 8.44 31.95
C ALA A 174 -5.81 9.46 31.66
N LEU A 175 -5.94 10.22 30.57
CA LEU A 175 -5.04 11.32 30.24
C LEU A 175 -4.98 12.34 31.37
N LEU A 176 -6.14 12.85 31.81
CA LEU A 176 -6.20 13.83 32.90
C LEU A 176 -5.56 13.29 34.18
N ARG A 177 -5.85 12.04 34.57
CA ARG A 177 -5.23 11.42 35.74
C ARG A 177 -3.71 11.28 35.61
N ALA A 178 -3.19 11.03 34.41
CA ALA A 178 -1.75 10.96 34.19
C ALA A 178 -1.11 12.35 34.33
N LEU A 179 -1.70 13.38 33.75
CA LEU A 179 -1.24 14.77 33.85
C LEU A 179 -1.31 15.30 35.30
N ASP A 180 -2.33 14.90 36.07
CA ASP A 180 -2.43 15.24 37.50
C ASP A 180 -1.35 14.54 38.37
N GLN A 181 -0.79 13.42 37.90
CA GLN A 181 0.12 12.57 38.68
C GLN A 181 1.59 12.87 38.45
N ASP A 182 1.96 13.27 37.24
CA ASP A 182 3.33 13.58 36.88
C ASP A 182 3.40 14.63 35.77
N GLU A 183 4.51 15.35 35.71
CA GLU A 183 4.78 16.33 34.66
C GLU A 183 5.31 15.62 33.41
N TYR A 184 4.76 15.97 32.25
CA TYR A 184 5.22 15.48 30.96
C TYR A 184 5.65 16.63 30.05
N HIS A 185 6.66 16.38 29.22
CA HIS A 185 7.21 17.38 28.32
C HIS A 185 6.68 17.23 26.89
N ILE A 186 6.35 15.99 26.53
CA ILE A 186 5.89 15.61 25.19
C ILE A 186 4.68 14.69 25.31
N PHE A 187 3.61 15.00 24.57
CA PHE A 187 2.49 14.08 24.37
C PHE A 187 2.57 13.47 22.97
N HIS A 188 2.63 12.15 22.88
CA HIS A 188 2.71 11.40 21.62
C HIS A 188 1.45 10.56 21.45
N PHE A 189 0.59 10.97 20.52
CA PHE A 189 -0.62 10.25 20.18
C PHE A 189 -0.40 9.38 18.94
N VAL A 190 -0.85 8.12 19.03
CA VAL A 190 -0.96 7.20 17.91
C VAL A 190 -2.40 6.72 17.77
N GLY A 191 -3.01 6.95 16.62
CA GLY A 191 -4.39 6.58 16.41
C GLY A 191 -4.99 7.23 15.17
N HIS A 192 -6.31 7.23 15.10
CA HIS A 192 -7.04 7.78 13.96
C HIS A 192 -7.30 9.27 14.11
N GLY A 193 -7.32 9.98 12.99
CA GLY A 193 -7.75 11.36 12.91
C GLY A 193 -8.53 11.62 11.64
N ALA A 194 -9.31 12.70 11.63
CA ALA A 194 -10.07 13.14 10.47
C ALA A 194 -10.31 14.66 10.56
N TYR A 195 -10.83 15.24 9.48
CA TYR A 195 -11.43 16.58 9.52
C TYR A 195 -12.95 16.44 9.62
N ASP A 196 -13.58 17.16 10.55
CA ASP A 196 -15.03 17.17 10.70
C ASP A 196 -15.58 18.54 10.29
N ALA A 197 -16.27 18.57 9.14
CA ALA A 197 -16.85 19.78 8.58
C ALA A 197 -17.99 20.36 9.42
N GLY A 198 -18.61 19.57 10.30
CA GLY A 198 -19.68 20.04 11.19
C GLY A 198 -19.16 20.87 12.36
N VAL A 199 -17.93 20.62 12.82
CA VAL A 199 -17.25 21.40 13.87
C VAL A 199 -16.14 22.31 13.33
N GLU A 200 -15.88 22.27 12.01
CA GLU A 200 -14.82 23.02 11.33
C GLU A 200 -13.45 22.86 12.00
N ASP A 201 -13.15 21.64 12.50
CA ASP A 201 -11.91 21.33 13.21
C ASP A 201 -11.39 19.93 12.83
N GLY A 202 -10.10 19.73 13.03
CA GLY A 202 -9.52 18.39 13.04
C GLY A 202 -9.97 17.63 14.29
N ILE A 203 -10.19 16.33 14.13
CA ILE A 203 -10.60 15.42 15.19
C ILE A 203 -9.62 14.26 15.30
N LEU A 204 -9.47 13.78 16.53
CA LEU A 204 -8.82 12.51 16.88
C LEU A 204 -9.89 11.54 17.37
N VAL A 205 -9.69 10.26 17.11
CA VAL A 205 -10.57 9.21 17.62
C VAL A 205 -9.88 8.53 18.80
N LEU A 206 -10.43 8.75 20.00
CA LEU A 206 -10.01 8.13 21.25
C LEU A 206 -10.96 6.97 21.62
N GLU A 207 -10.67 6.29 22.72
CA GLU A 207 -11.56 5.27 23.30
C GLU A 207 -12.41 5.84 24.44
N GLN A 208 -13.65 5.37 24.54
CA GLN A 208 -14.44 5.42 25.76
C GLN A 208 -14.11 4.23 26.67
N GLU A 209 -14.61 4.21 27.90
CA GLU A 209 -14.40 3.09 28.85
C GLU A 209 -14.88 1.73 28.30
N ASN A 210 -15.90 1.73 27.44
CA ASN A 210 -16.41 0.54 26.77
C ASN A 210 -15.65 0.19 25.46
N ARG A 211 -14.53 0.87 25.19
CA ARG A 211 -13.71 0.77 23.96
C ARG A 211 -14.39 1.20 22.67
N SER A 212 -15.56 1.83 22.73
CA SER A 212 -16.16 2.48 21.55
C SER A 212 -15.43 3.78 21.21
N GLU A 213 -15.63 4.27 19.99
CA GLU A 213 -15.04 5.52 19.54
C GLU A 213 -15.51 6.73 20.37
N GLN A 214 -14.58 7.63 20.64
CA GLN A 214 -14.84 8.96 21.14
C GLN A 214 -14.16 9.99 20.22
N ILE A 215 -14.96 10.81 19.55
CA ILE A 215 -14.45 11.92 18.75
C ILE A 215 -13.99 13.04 19.68
N VAL A 216 -12.75 13.48 19.51
CA VAL A 216 -12.12 14.55 20.29
C VAL A 216 -11.52 15.57 19.33
N SER A 217 -12.02 16.80 19.36
CA SER A 217 -11.48 17.89 18.53
C SER A 217 -10.10 18.34 19.00
N GLY A 218 -9.33 18.94 18.08
CA GLY A 218 -8.05 19.57 18.41
C GLY A 218 -8.20 20.65 19.48
N GLN A 219 -9.28 21.45 19.43
CA GLN A 219 -9.60 22.41 20.48
C GLN A 219 -9.80 21.76 21.85
N ARG A 220 -10.56 20.65 21.91
CA ARG A 220 -10.83 19.95 23.18
C ARG A 220 -9.55 19.34 23.76
N LEU A 221 -8.73 18.68 22.94
CA LEU A 221 -7.45 18.15 23.40
C LEU A 221 -6.51 19.28 23.83
N GLY A 222 -6.44 20.36 23.04
CA GLY A 222 -5.61 21.51 23.35
C GLY A 222 -6.00 22.21 24.64
N ALA A 223 -7.28 22.26 25.00
CA ALA A 223 -7.71 22.78 26.29
C ALA A 223 -7.23 21.91 27.48
N LEU A 224 -7.03 20.61 27.28
CA LEU A 224 -6.50 19.72 28.33
C LEU A 224 -4.98 19.80 28.44
N LEU A 225 -4.28 19.87 27.31
CA LEU A 225 -2.82 19.90 27.28
C LEU A 225 -2.23 21.32 27.44
N GLY A 226 -2.99 22.35 27.09
CA GLY A 226 -2.53 23.74 27.07
C GLY A 226 -2.42 24.38 28.45
N ASP A 227 -3.13 23.83 29.43
CA ASP A 227 -3.00 24.22 30.85
C ASP A 227 -1.74 23.60 31.50
N GLU A 228 -1.11 22.62 30.84
CA GLU A 228 0.14 22.00 31.29
C GLU A 228 1.35 22.83 30.83
N ASP A 229 1.90 23.64 31.74
CA ASP A 229 3.08 24.47 31.47
C ASP A 229 4.31 23.67 31.03
N SER A 230 4.39 22.38 31.35
CA SER A 230 5.53 21.52 30.99
C SER A 230 5.44 20.96 29.56
N ILE A 231 4.24 20.85 28.98
CA ILE A 231 4.07 20.29 27.63
C ILE A 231 4.51 21.31 26.59
N ARG A 232 5.58 20.99 25.85
CA ARG A 232 6.12 21.85 24.79
C ARG A 232 5.95 21.29 23.39
N LEU A 233 5.65 20.00 23.27
CA LEU A 233 5.54 19.31 21.99
C LEU A 233 4.42 18.28 22.02
N VAL A 234 3.61 18.27 20.96
CA VAL A 234 2.70 17.16 20.64
C VAL A 234 3.18 16.46 19.37
N VAL A 235 3.18 15.13 19.37
CA VAL A 235 3.46 14.32 18.19
C VAL A 235 2.19 13.54 17.84
N LEU A 236 1.69 13.72 16.62
CA LEU A 236 0.48 13.07 16.09
C LEU A 236 0.89 12.09 14.99
N ASN A 237 0.71 10.80 15.27
CA ASN A 237 1.00 9.73 14.34
C ASN A 237 -0.31 9.01 13.95
N ALA A 238 -0.68 9.05 12.67
CA ALA A 238 -1.74 8.18 12.15
C ALA A 238 -1.13 6.83 11.83
N CYS A 239 -1.76 5.78 12.32
CA CYS A 239 -1.54 4.45 11.80
C CYS A 239 -2.75 4.02 10.99
N ASP A 240 -2.48 3.38 9.86
CA ASP A 240 -3.30 2.46 9.06
C ASP A 240 -4.83 2.64 9.14
N GLY A 241 -5.42 3.21 8.09
CA GLY A 241 -6.84 3.06 7.81
C GLY A 241 -7.63 4.36 7.66
N GLY A 242 -8.00 4.68 6.42
CA GLY A 242 -9.17 5.50 6.15
C GLY A 242 -8.91 6.95 5.74
N ARG A 243 -8.07 7.20 4.73
CA ARG A 243 -8.26 8.42 3.93
C ARG A 243 -9.61 8.33 3.22
N SER A 244 -10.61 8.96 3.83
CA SER A 244 -11.95 9.11 3.28
C SER A 244 -12.19 10.53 2.72
N SER A 245 -11.25 11.47 2.93
CA SER A 245 -11.38 12.88 2.56
C SER A 245 -10.11 13.47 1.93
N ASP A 246 -10.30 14.54 1.16
CA ASP A 246 -9.27 15.32 0.43
C ASP A 246 -8.30 16.09 1.37
N ASP A 247 -8.51 16.05 2.69
CA ASP A 247 -7.77 16.81 3.69
C ASP A 247 -6.78 15.94 4.49
N ASP A 248 -5.65 16.52 4.90
CA ASP A 248 -4.76 15.88 5.88
C ASP A 248 -5.43 15.89 7.27
N PRO A 249 -5.76 14.71 7.83
CA PRO A 249 -6.58 14.60 9.04
C PRO A 249 -5.99 15.33 10.25
N PHE A 250 -4.67 15.46 10.35
CA PHE A 250 -4.04 16.08 11.51
C PHE A 250 -3.65 17.53 11.31
N THR A 251 -3.73 18.05 10.09
CA THR A 251 -3.42 19.46 9.86
C THR A 251 -4.37 20.36 10.66
N GLY A 252 -5.67 20.05 10.70
CA GLY A 252 -6.64 20.75 11.54
C GLY A 252 -6.32 20.64 13.03
N VAL A 253 -6.06 19.42 13.51
CA VAL A 253 -5.72 19.17 14.93
C VAL A 253 -4.46 19.94 15.33
N ALA A 254 -3.40 19.90 14.52
CA ALA A 254 -2.15 20.57 14.81
C ALA A 254 -2.32 22.09 14.90
N GLN A 255 -3.09 22.71 13.99
CA GLN A 255 -3.37 24.14 14.06
C GLN A 255 -4.15 24.50 15.31
N SER A 256 -5.19 23.72 15.66
CA SER A 256 -5.98 23.93 16.87
C SER A 256 -5.13 23.81 18.14
N LEU A 257 -4.24 22.81 18.23
CA LEU A 257 -3.30 22.67 19.35
C LEU A 257 -2.36 23.88 19.48
N LEU A 258 -1.81 24.39 18.36
CA LEU A 258 -1.00 25.61 18.39
C LEU A 258 -1.79 26.82 18.90
N GLN A 259 -3.05 26.96 18.48
CA GLN A 259 -3.95 28.02 18.93
C GLN A 259 -4.26 27.93 20.42
N GLN A 260 -4.36 26.72 20.97
CA GLN A 260 -4.56 26.46 22.41
C GLN A 260 -3.29 26.60 23.26
N GLY A 261 -2.16 27.01 22.69
CA GLY A 261 -0.95 27.35 23.45
C GLY A 261 0.19 26.35 23.32
N ILE A 262 -0.03 25.19 22.69
CA ILE A 262 1.03 24.21 22.46
C ILE A 262 2.13 24.83 21.57
N PRO A 263 3.40 24.83 21.99
CA PRO A 263 4.46 25.52 21.24
C PRO A 263 4.82 24.92 19.87
N ALA A 264 4.72 23.60 19.75
CA ALA A 264 5.03 22.86 18.54
C ALA A 264 4.20 21.58 18.41
N VAL A 265 3.87 21.22 17.17
CA VAL A 265 3.23 19.94 16.84
C VAL A 265 3.96 19.30 15.66
N VAL A 266 4.34 18.03 15.80
CA VAL A 266 4.74 17.20 14.66
C VAL A 266 3.56 16.33 14.27
N ALA A 267 3.13 16.39 13.02
CA ALA A 267 2.03 15.58 12.50
C ALA A 267 2.46 14.81 11.26
N MET A 268 2.08 13.53 11.16
CA MET A 268 2.35 12.71 9.98
C MET A 268 1.28 12.96 8.91
N GLN A 269 1.67 13.47 7.74
CA GLN A 269 0.73 13.79 6.65
C GLN A 269 0.39 12.58 5.73
N PHE A 270 1.18 11.52 5.83
CA PHE A 270 1.04 10.22 5.17
C PHE A 270 1.32 9.10 6.18
N GLU A 271 1.06 7.86 5.79
CA GLU A 271 1.52 6.70 6.55
C GLU A 271 3.05 6.58 6.47
N ILE A 272 3.65 5.99 7.51
CA ILE A 272 5.07 5.65 7.55
C ILE A 272 5.24 4.17 7.85
N SER A 273 6.23 3.55 7.21
CA SER A 273 6.63 2.18 7.47
C SER A 273 7.22 2.00 8.86
N ASP A 274 7.20 0.77 9.36
CA ASP A 274 7.81 0.41 10.65
C ASP A 274 9.29 0.82 10.76
N GLU A 275 10.05 0.68 9.67
CA GLU A 275 11.47 1.04 9.62
C GLU A 275 11.66 2.56 9.70
N ALA A 276 10.86 3.31 8.94
CA ALA A 276 10.86 4.77 8.97
C ALA A 276 10.39 5.32 10.33
N ALA A 277 9.39 4.71 10.97
CA ALA A 277 8.89 5.07 12.29
C ALA A 277 9.95 4.86 13.39
N LEU A 278 10.71 3.76 13.32
CA LEU A 278 11.79 3.48 14.25
C LEU A 278 12.91 4.52 14.12
N VAL A 279 13.36 4.81 12.89
CA VAL A 279 14.37 5.84 12.64
C VAL A 279 13.86 7.23 13.02
N PHE A 280 12.58 7.51 12.75
CA PHE A 280 11.95 8.77 13.14
C PHE A 280 12.08 8.98 14.65
N ALA A 281 11.58 8.04 15.45
CA ALA A 281 11.59 8.16 16.89
C ALA A 281 13.03 8.18 17.45
N GLU A 282 13.91 7.28 17.02
CA GLU A 282 15.28 7.21 17.53
C GLU A 282 16.04 8.53 17.28
N GLU A 283 16.07 9.03 16.04
CA GLU A 283 16.81 10.25 15.71
C GLU A 283 16.15 11.51 16.29
N PHE A 284 14.82 11.62 16.21
CA PHE A 284 14.10 12.81 16.64
C PHE A 284 14.22 13.04 18.14
N TYR A 285 13.91 12.02 18.95
CA TYR A 285 13.98 12.13 20.40
C TYR A 285 15.43 12.19 20.90
N THR A 286 16.40 11.55 20.21
CA THR A 286 17.83 11.73 20.51
C THR A 286 18.25 13.19 20.31
N SER A 287 17.84 13.80 19.20
CA SER A 287 18.19 15.19 18.91
C SER A 287 17.54 16.17 19.90
N LEU A 288 16.30 15.91 20.32
CA LEU A 288 15.62 16.71 21.36
C LEU A 288 16.28 16.56 22.74
N ALA A 289 16.62 15.33 23.15
CA ALA A 289 17.32 15.07 24.40
C ALA A 289 18.74 15.67 24.42
N ALA A 290 19.33 15.94 23.26
CA ALA A 290 20.58 16.69 23.12
C ALA A 290 20.41 18.22 23.15
N GLY A 291 19.18 18.72 23.37
CA GLY A 291 18.87 20.15 23.47
C GLY A 291 18.82 20.88 22.13
N HIS A 292 18.72 20.17 21.01
CA HIS A 292 18.60 20.83 19.71
C HIS A 292 17.19 21.43 19.50
N PRO A 293 17.06 22.56 18.78
CA PRO A 293 15.77 23.08 18.34
C PRO A 293 14.96 22.04 17.57
N VAL A 294 13.64 22.04 17.72
CA VAL A 294 12.75 21.00 17.17
C VAL A 294 12.79 20.92 15.64
N ASP A 295 13.00 22.05 14.96
CA ASP A 295 13.14 22.10 13.50
C ASP A 295 14.47 21.50 13.02
N ILE A 296 15.54 21.65 13.81
CA ILE A 296 16.82 21.00 13.57
C ILE A 296 16.72 19.50 13.86
N ALA A 297 16.04 19.12 14.95
CA ALA A 297 15.76 17.72 15.25
C ALA A 297 15.04 17.06 14.09
N LEU A 298 13.96 17.67 13.59
CA LEU A 298 13.23 17.11 12.46
C LEU A 298 14.07 17.06 11.17
N ALA A 299 14.83 18.11 10.85
CA ALA A 299 15.69 18.11 9.66
C ALA A 299 16.76 16.98 9.71
N ARG A 300 17.34 16.69 10.88
CA ARG A 300 18.22 15.53 11.07
C ARG A 300 17.48 14.22 10.88
N THR A 301 16.31 14.10 11.49
CA THR A 301 15.43 12.94 11.34
C THR A 301 15.10 12.64 9.89
N ARG A 302 14.69 13.65 9.10
CA ARG A 302 14.42 13.49 7.67
C ARG A 302 15.66 13.00 6.92
N LYS A 303 16.84 13.53 7.26
CA LYS A 303 18.11 13.10 6.66
C LYS A 303 18.46 11.65 7.01
N SER A 304 18.21 11.21 8.24
CA SER A 304 18.40 9.81 8.65
C SER A 304 17.40 8.87 7.97
N MET A 305 16.12 9.28 7.86
CA MET A 305 15.09 8.54 7.11
C MET A 305 15.46 8.43 5.62
N TYR A 306 15.98 9.50 5.02
CA TYR A 306 16.46 9.48 3.63
C TYR A 306 17.69 8.56 3.43
N ALA A 307 18.50 8.33 4.47
CA ALA A 307 19.70 7.51 4.37
C ALA A 307 19.42 6.00 4.42
N ILE A 308 18.30 5.57 5.03
CA ILE A 308 17.97 4.13 5.16
C ILE A 308 17.31 3.54 3.91
N GLY A 309 16.75 4.37 3.03
CA GLY A 309 16.15 3.89 1.78
C GLY A 309 15.74 5.01 0.83
N ASP A 310 15.42 4.61 -0.40
CA ASP A 310 14.99 5.50 -1.48
C ASP A 310 13.47 5.83 -1.43
N SER A 311 12.84 5.73 -0.25
CA SER A 311 11.42 6.09 -0.08
C SER A 311 11.25 7.59 0.09
N ALA A 312 10.07 8.11 -0.24
CA ALA A 312 9.72 9.51 0.00
C ALA A 312 9.32 9.78 1.47
N GLU A 313 9.27 8.77 2.33
CA GLU A 313 8.69 8.86 3.69
C GLU A 313 9.36 9.89 4.62
N TRP A 314 10.59 10.33 4.30
CA TRP A 314 11.26 11.43 5.00
C TRP A 314 10.47 12.75 4.92
N GLY A 315 9.60 12.95 3.93
CA GLY A 315 8.74 14.12 3.82
C GLY A 315 7.46 14.02 4.64
N THR A 316 7.13 12.85 5.18
CA THR A 316 5.88 12.59 5.91
C THR A 316 5.74 13.37 7.22
N PRO A 317 6.78 13.48 8.08
CA PRO A 317 6.66 14.27 9.30
C PRO A 317 6.61 15.78 8.99
N VAL A 318 5.55 16.46 9.40
CA VAL A 318 5.34 17.90 9.23
C VAL A 318 5.48 18.61 10.58
N LEU A 319 6.26 19.70 10.62
CA LEU A 319 6.41 20.52 11.82
C LEU A 319 5.55 21.78 11.73
N TYR A 320 4.59 21.88 12.63
CA TYR A 320 3.81 23.07 12.94
C TYR A 320 4.45 23.78 14.13
N LEU A 321 4.75 25.07 13.97
CA LEU A 321 5.47 25.84 14.97
C LEU A 321 4.84 27.21 15.19
N ARG A 322 4.73 27.64 16.45
CA ARG A 322 4.43 29.04 16.81
C ARG A 322 5.62 29.77 17.43
N THR A 323 6.59 29.06 18.00
CA THR A 323 7.80 29.68 18.59
C THR A 323 8.75 30.20 17.51
N LYS A 324 9.37 31.36 17.75
CA LYS A 324 10.20 32.02 16.73
C LYS A 324 11.50 31.27 16.48
N GLU A 325 12.11 30.74 17.52
CA GLU A 325 13.44 30.12 17.54
C GLU A 325 13.39 28.59 17.46
N GLY A 326 12.25 27.94 17.69
CA GLY A 326 12.13 26.47 17.66
C GLY A 326 12.79 25.77 18.85
N GLN A 327 13.38 26.50 19.80
CA GLN A 327 13.92 25.94 21.03
C GLN A 327 12.77 25.64 22.00
N LEU A 328 12.52 24.37 22.28
CA LEU A 328 11.44 23.94 23.18
C LEU A 328 11.94 23.62 24.59
N PHE A 329 13.13 23.03 24.68
CA PHE A 329 13.73 22.55 25.92
C PHE A 329 15.15 23.09 26.06
N ASP A 330 15.52 23.53 27.25
CA ASP A 330 16.90 23.76 27.66
C ASP A 330 17.32 22.55 28.50
N ILE A 331 18.20 21.70 27.98
CA ILE A 331 18.55 20.43 28.64
C ILE A 331 19.77 20.64 29.52
N ASP A 332 19.57 20.60 30.84
CA ASP A 332 20.67 20.64 31.79
C ASP A 332 21.19 19.22 32.08
N ALA A 333 22.21 18.84 31.32
CA ALA A 333 22.87 17.54 31.42
C ALA A 333 23.87 17.45 32.59
N SER A 334 23.99 18.46 33.46
CA SER A 334 24.95 18.47 34.56
C SER A 334 24.81 17.28 35.52
N ASP A 335 23.59 16.76 35.64
CA ASP A 335 23.22 15.74 36.64
C ASP A 335 23.12 14.33 36.04
N ILE A 336 23.35 14.15 34.73
CA ILE A 336 23.42 12.81 34.15
C ILE A 336 24.74 12.17 34.62
N PRO A 337 24.70 11.02 35.31
CA PRO A 337 25.91 10.31 35.68
C PRO A 337 26.75 10.08 34.44
N ALA A 338 27.99 10.57 34.43
CA ALA A 338 28.92 10.30 33.35
C ALA A 338 28.93 8.79 33.11
N VAL A 339 28.46 8.36 31.93
CA VAL A 339 28.61 6.97 31.51
C VAL A 339 30.11 6.72 31.54
N LYS A 340 30.58 5.90 32.49
CA LYS A 340 31.99 5.48 32.52
C LYS A 340 32.31 4.97 31.11
N PRO A 341 33.33 5.50 30.43
CA PRO A 341 33.72 4.94 29.15
C PRO A 341 33.94 3.44 29.35
N VAL A 342 33.46 2.64 28.41
CA VAL A 342 33.71 1.19 28.38
C VAL A 342 35.19 1.00 28.07
N THR A 343 36.01 1.19 29.10
CA THR A 343 37.45 0.95 29.17
C THR A 343 37.71 0.46 30.57
N GLU A 344 37.21 -0.75 30.89
CA GLU A 344 37.70 -1.60 31.97
C GLU A 344 36.86 -2.89 32.03
N LEU A 345 37.06 -3.76 31.04
CA LEU A 345 36.91 -5.22 31.17
C LEU A 345 37.85 -5.90 30.17
N VAL A 346 39.14 -5.51 30.15
CA VAL A 346 40.23 -6.32 29.57
C VAL A 346 41.52 -6.05 30.36
N GLU A 347 41.53 -6.36 31.65
CA GLU A 347 42.76 -6.60 32.39
C GLU A 347 42.52 -7.80 33.32
N ASP A 348 42.45 -8.99 32.72
CA ASP A 348 42.77 -10.29 33.34
C ASP A 348 42.58 -11.40 32.30
N ASP A 349 43.43 -11.43 31.26
CA ASP A 349 43.83 -12.67 30.57
C ASP A 349 44.94 -12.41 29.54
N VAL A 350 46.16 -12.13 30.03
CA VAL A 350 47.38 -11.98 29.19
C VAL A 350 48.13 -13.31 29.02
N HIS A 351 47.47 -14.46 29.16
CA HIS A 351 48.14 -15.76 28.96
C HIS A 351 47.33 -16.85 28.26
N ASN A 352 46.56 -16.51 27.22
CA ASN A 352 46.40 -17.40 26.04
C ASN A 352 45.61 -16.71 24.92
N SER A 353 46.29 -16.20 23.90
CA SER A 353 45.64 -15.88 22.61
C SER A 353 45.98 -16.95 21.57
N PRO A 354 45.00 -17.51 20.84
CA PRO A 354 45.28 -18.25 19.62
C PRO A 354 45.81 -17.28 18.56
N LYS A 355 46.96 -17.63 17.95
CA LYS A 355 47.59 -16.86 16.87
C LYS A 355 46.63 -16.76 15.66
N MET A 356 46.36 -15.53 15.19
CA MET A 356 45.73 -15.31 13.88
C MET A 356 46.61 -15.91 12.76
N PRO A 357 46.02 -16.50 11.70
CA PRO A 357 46.77 -16.89 10.53
C PRO A 357 47.19 -15.64 9.72
N PRO A 358 48.36 -15.66 9.06
CA PRO A 358 48.89 -14.50 8.35
C PRO A 358 48.03 -14.15 7.13
N ARG A 359 47.73 -12.86 6.96
CA ARG A 359 47.14 -12.30 5.73
C ARG A 359 47.98 -12.72 4.51
N SER A 360 47.34 -13.36 3.54
CA SER A 360 47.99 -13.88 2.35
C SER A 360 48.56 -12.74 1.49
N ARG A 361 49.87 -12.80 1.23
CA ARG A 361 50.63 -11.95 0.29
C ARG A 361 50.19 -12.08 -1.18
N ASN A 362 49.11 -12.81 -1.46
CA ASN A 362 48.71 -13.19 -2.80
C ASN A 362 47.80 -12.15 -3.48
N LEU A 363 47.06 -11.32 -2.73
CA LEU A 363 46.15 -10.34 -3.34
C LEU A 363 46.90 -9.17 -4.01
N LEU A 364 48.00 -8.70 -3.40
CA LEU A 364 48.84 -7.66 -4.00
C LEU A 364 49.62 -8.15 -5.25
N MET A 365 50.02 -9.43 -5.26
CA MET A 365 50.69 -10.02 -6.43
C MET A 365 49.72 -10.20 -7.60
N VAL A 366 48.49 -10.63 -7.35
CA VAL A 366 47.47 -10.83 -8.40
C VAL A 366 47.07 -9.50 -9.04
N VAL A 367 46.89 -8.43 -8.24
CA VAL A 367 46.60 -7.09 -8.76
C VAL A 367 47.79 -6.53 -9.56
N GLY A 368 49.02 -6.76 -9.09
CA GLY A 368 50.24 -6.36 -9.82
C GLY A 368 50.43 -7.09 -11.15
N LEU A 369 50.14 -8.39 -11.22
CA LEU A 369 50.28 -9.19 -12.44
C LEU A 369 49.25 -8.80 -13.50
N LEU A 370 48.02 -8.48 -13.08
CA LEU A 370 46.95 -7.98 -13.96
C LEU A 370 47.30 -6.61 -14.55
N ALA A 371 47.83 -5.69 -13.75
CA ALA A 371 48.30 -4.40 -14.25
C ALA A 371 49.45 -4.54 -15.26
N LEU A 372 50.39 -5.46 -15.01
CA LEU A 372 51.51 -5.72 -15.92
C LEU A 372 51.04 -6.33 -17.25
N LEU A 373 50.07 -7.24 -17.24
CA LEU A 373 49.50 -7.84 -18.45
C LEU A 373 48.73 -6.82 -19.30
N ILE A 374 48.03 -5.88 -18.67
CA ILE A 374 47.33 -4.79 -19.38
C ILE A 374 48.34 -3.86 -20.06
N VAL A 375 49.44 -3.52 -19.38
CA VAL A 375 50.51 -2.68 -19.96
C VAL A 375 51.22 -3.41 -21.10
N LEU A 376 51.54 -4.71 -20.94
CA LEU A 376 52.16 -5.50 -22.01
C LEU A 376 51.24 -5.68 -23.22
N TYR A 377 49.93 -5.81 -23.01
CA TYR A 377 48.93 -5.86 -24.08
C TYR A 377 48.85 -4.51 -24.83
N ALA A 378 48.85 -3.39 -24.11
CA ALA A 378 48.83 -2.06 -24.71
C ALA A 378 50.12 -1.75 -25.49
N VAL A 379 51.28 -2.18 -24.99
CA VAL A 379 52.57 -2.03 -25.69
C VAL A 379 52.65 -2.98 -26.89
N GLY A 380 52.12 -4.20 -26.80
CA GLY A 380 52.04 -5.12 -27.94
C GLY A 380 51.20 -4.56 -29.11
N ARG A 381 50.13 -3.83 -28.80
CA ARG A 381 49.29 -3.13 -29.79
C ARG A 381 50.00 -1.95 -30.49
N LEU A 382 51.06 -1.40 -29.90
CA LEU A 382 51.86 -0.33 -30.49
C LEU A 382 52.91 -0.84 -31.50
N PHE A 383 53.32 -2.11 -31.40
CA PHE A 383 54.36 -2.70 -32.27
C PHE A 383 53.81 -3.68 -33.33
N TRP A 384 52.53 -4.03 -33.27
CA TRP A 384 51.86 -4.85 -34.29
C TRP A 384 50.44 -4.34 -34.57
N PRO A 385 50.27 -3.34 -35.46
CA PRO A 385 48.94 -2.91 -35.87
C PRO A 385 48.33 -4.03 -36.74
N ILE A 386 47.23 -4.61 -36.27
CA ILE A 386 46.46 -5.60 -37.04
C ILE A 386 45.69 -4.82 -38.11
N ASP A 387 45.97 -5.14 -39.37
CA ASP A 387 45.29 -4.61 -40.54
C ASP A 387 43.81 -5.07 -40.54
N GLU A 388 42.87 -4.14 -40.72
CA GLU A 388 41.44 -4.46 -40.83
C GLU A 388 41.16 -5.06 -42.21
N GLY A 389 41.27 -6.39 -42.30
CA GLY A 389 40.88 -7.12 -43.50
C GLY A 389 40.86 -8.62 -43.28
N GLY A 390 39.66 -9.20 -43.22
CA GLY A 390 39.45 -10.63 -43.49
C GLY A 390 38.67 -11.40 -42.43
N THR A 391 37.40 -11.65 -42.75
CA THR A 391 36.62 -12.88 -42.48
C THR A 391 36.74 -13.59 -41.12
N SER A 392 35.62 -13.59 -40.39
CA SER A 392 35.36 -14.35 -39.16
C SER A 392 35.68 -15.86 -39.30
N PRO A 393 36.36 -16.48 -38.30
CA PRO A 393 36.29 -17.91 -38.10
C PRO A 393 35.34 -18.27 -36.97
N THR A 394 34.41 -19.16 -37.29
CA THR A 394 33.59 -19.95 -36.35
C THR A 394 34.49 -20.91 -35.59
N LEU A 395 34.44 -20.92 -34.25
CA LEU A 395 35.03 -21.98 -33.44
C LEU A 395 33.94 -22.77 -32.73
N THR A 396 33.79 -24.00 -33.17
CA THR A 396 33.11 -25.11 -32.50
C THR A 396 33.96 -25.59 -31.32
N LEU A 397 33.34 -25.78 -30.16
CA LEU A 397 33.93 -26.56 -29.06
C LEU A 397 33.08 -27.78 -28.78
N SER A 398 33.68 -28.94 -29.01
CA SER A 398 33.20 -30.27 -28.67
C SER A 398 33.34 -30.55 -27.18
N ALA A 399 32.25 -30.98 -26.52
CA ALA A 399 32.31 -31.66 -25.24
C ALA A 399 31.72 -33.07 -25.40
N GLN A 400 32.49 -34.08 -25.02
CA GLN A 400 32.15 -35.49 -25.12
C GLN A 400 31.01 -35.88 -24.17
N VAL A 401 30.13 -36.73 -24.68
CA VAL A 401 29.02 -37.39 -24.00
C VAL A 401 29.52 -38.66 -23.31
N VAL A 402 29.25 -38.79 -22.01
CA VAL A 402 29.02 -40.09 -21.36
C VAL A 402 27.79 -39.92 -20.48
N GLY A 403 26.69 -40.57 -20.87
CA GLY A 403 25.41 -40.49 -20.16
C GLY A 403 25.30 -41.47 -19.00
N LEU A 404 24.26 -41.28 -18.18
CA LEU A 404 23.44 -42.34 -17.59
C LEU A 404 22.19 -41.76 -16.93
N ALA A 405 21.20 -42.62 -16.82
CA ALA A 405 19.77 -42.37 -16.74
C ALA A 405 19.23 -41.86 -15.40
N SER A 406 18.00 -41.37 -15.50
CA SER A 406 17.04 -40.91 -14.51
C SER A 406 16.72 -41.92 -13.40
N ALA A 407 16.54 -41.43 -12.17
CA ALA A 407 15.58 -41.97 -11.20
C ALA A 407 15.30 -40.97 -10.07
N THR A 408 14.02 -40.74 -9.80
CA THR A 408 13.43 -40.06 -8.63
C THR A 408 13.75 -40.75 -7.30
N PRO A 409 13.65 -40.03 -6.16
CA PRO A 409 13.27 -40.69 -4.92
C PRO A 409 12.12 -40.04 -4.16
N THR A 410 11.34 -40.97 -3.60
CA THR A 410 10.16 -40.90 -2.75
C THR A 410 10.52 -40.60 -1.30
N SER A 411 9.56 -40.04 -0.57
CA SER A 411 9.53 -39.82 0.89
C SER A 411 9.42 -41.10 1.72
N THR A 412 10.12 -41.20 2.86
CA THR A 412 9.69 -41.88 4.11
C THR A 412 10.64 -41.55 5.29
N PRO A 413 10.19 -41.69 6.56
CA PRO A 413 10.66 -40.92 7.75
C PRO A 413 11.72 -41.64 8.62
N PRO A 414 12.26 -41.01 9.68
CA PRO A 414 13.34 -41.59 10.49
C PRO A 414 12.84 -42.50 11.63
N PRO A 415 13.73 -43.34 12.21
CA PRO A 415 13.38 -44.46 13.08
C PRO A 415 13.30 -44.10 14.58
N ALA A 416 12.67 -45.03 15.30
CA ALA A 416 12.58 -45.10 16.75
C ALA A 416 13.86 -45.65 17.39
N ASP A 417 14.11 -45.24 18.63
CA ASP A 417 14.89 -45.99 19.62
C ASP A 417 14.09 -46.03 20.95
N GLU A 418 14.14 -47.19 21.59
CA GLU A 418 13.30 -47.64 22.70
C GLU A 418 13.88 -47.38 24.11
N ASP A 419 12.93 -47.36 25.05
CA ASP A 419 12.93 -47.96 26.40
C ASP A 419 13.44 -47.16 27.61
N SER A 420 12.52 -46.81 28.53
CA SER A 420 12.31 -47.56 29.79
C SER A 420 11.56 -46.76 30.89
N THR A 421 10.48 -47.39 31.34
CA THR A 421 9.98 -47.50 32.74
C THR A 421 9.14 -46.39 33.41
N GLU A 422 7.88 -46.81 33.65
CA GLU A 422 7.21 -46.96 34.97
C GLU A 422 6.03 -46.06 35.39
N ASN A 423 4.94 -46.77 35.69
CA ASN A 423 3.89 -46.55 36.69
C ASN A 423 2.70 -45.58 36.42
N GLY A 424 1.54 -46.20 36.16
CA GLY A 424 0.56 -46.42 37.25
C GLY A 424 -0.80 -45.70 37.17
N GLY A 425 -1.87 -46.47 36.90
CA GLY A 425 -3.27 -46.29 37.36
C GLY A 425 -4.08 -45.14 36.73
N GLU A 426 -5.42 -45.17 36.61
CA GLU A 426 -6.47 -46.14 36.90
C GLU A 426 -7.79 -45.61 36.27
N VAL A 427 -8.45 -46.46 35.46
CA VAL A 427 -9.89 -46.75 35.32
C VAL A 427 -10.98 -45.64 35.35
N ALA A 428 -11.77 -45.59 34.26
CA ALA A 428 -13.25 -45.67 34.16
C ALA A 428 -13.71 -44.86 32.93
N GLY A 429 -14.56 -45.29 32.00
CA GLY A 429 -15.57 -46.35 31.96
C GLY A 429 -16.86 -45.77 31.34
N VAL A 430 -17.60 -46.61 30.57
CA VAL A 430 -18.87 -46.36 29.84
C VAL A 430 -18.66 -45.86 28.39
N GLY A 431 -19.07 -46.54 27.30
CA GLY A 431 -19.94 -47.71 27.11
C GLY A 431 -21.11 -47.40 26.16
N VAL A 432 -21.54 -48.39 25.37
CA VAL A 432 -22.69 -48.45 24.40
C VAL A 432 -22.27 -48.28 22.92
N THR A 433 -21.86 -49.33 22.19
CA THR A 433 -22.64 -50.34 21.39
C THR A 433 -23.49 -49.73 20.26
N GLY A 434 -23.52 -50.20 19.00
CA GLY A 434 -23.16 -51.50 18.42
C GLY A 434 -23.25 -51.49 16.87
N ALA A 435 -23.13 -52.67 16.28
CA ALA A 435 -22.63 -52.90 14.92
C ALA A 435 -23.68 -53.28 13.85
N SER A 436 -23.24 -53.24 12.58
CA SER A 436 -23.38 -54.27 11.52
C SER A 436 -24.60 -54.31 10.55
N ALA A 437 -24.24 -54.26 9.25
CA ALA A 437 -24.64 -55.09 8.09
C ALA A 437 -26.03 -55.02 7.39
N ALA A 438 -25.95 -54.60 6.11
CA ALA A 438 -26.35 -55.27 4.84
C ALA A 438 -27.83 -55.61 4.45
N GLN A 439 -28.15 -55.18 3.23
CA GLN A 439 -29.01 -55.77 2.16
C GLN A 439 -30.53 -55.93 2.35
N THR A 440 -31.33 -55.36 1.44
CA THR A 440 -32.14 -56.06 0.41
C THR A 440 -33.10 -55.11 -0.37
N ALA A 441 -33.34 -55.43 -1.65
CA ALA A 441 -34.36 -54.88 -2.57
C ALA A 441 -35.38 -56.01 -2.92
N PRO A 442 -36.24 -55.96 -3.97
CA PRO A 442 -37.17 -54.97 -4.56
C PRO A 442 -38.65 -55.52 -4.45
N PRO A 443 -39.70 -55.25 -5.30
CA PRO A 443 -39.80 -55.46 -6.78
C PRO A 443 -40.73 -54.49 -7.60
N GLN A 444 -40.80 -54.76 -8.92
CA GLN A 444 -41.55 -54.17 -10.05
C GLN A 444 -43.09 -54.46 -10.03
N PRO A 445 -43.98 -53.89 -10.92
CA PRO A 445 -44.15 -54.36 -12.33
C PRO A 445 -44.73 -53.38 -13.42
N GLN A 446 -44.66 -53.81 -14.69
CA GLN A 446 -45.32 -53.34 -15.97
C GLN A 446 -46.81 -53.80 -16.08
N PRO A 447 -47.66 -53.56 -17.15
CA PRO A 447 -47.45 -53.33 -18.62
C PRO A 447 -48.35 -52.19 -19.26
N THR A 448 -48.40 -51.81 -20.56
CA THR A 448 -48.87 -52.53 -21.80
C THR A 448 -48.75 -51.66 -23.10
N ALA A 449 -48.81 -52.32 -24.27
CA ALA A 449 -48.57 -51.95 -25.70
C ALA A 449 -49.56 -50.92 -26.37
N THR A 450 -49.44 -50.42 -27.64
CA THR A 450 -49.32 -51.12 -28.95
C THR A 450 -49.11 -50.17 -30.17
N SER A 451 -48.41 -50.69 -31.21
CA SER A 451 -48.56 -50.51 -32.71
C SER A 451 -48.21 -49.17 -33.39
N THR A 452 -47.57 -49.06 -34.58
CA THR A 452 -47.14 -49.97 -35.70
C THR A 452 -46.33 -49.13 -36.72
N SER A 453 -45.27 -49.64 -37.38
CA SER A 453 -45.18 -50.01 -38.83
C SER A 453 -44.02 -49.24 -39.52
N THR A 454 -43.22 -49.66 -40.51
CA THR A 454 -42.72 -50.94 -41.08
C THR A 454 -41.63 -50.56 -42.13
N ALA A 455 -40.55 -51.37 -42.21
CA ALA A 455 -39.64 -51.73 -43.32
C ALA A 455 -38.85 -50.73 -44.22
N THR A 456 -37.56 -51.10 -44.36
CA THR A 456 -36.43 -50.85 -45.30
C THR A 456 -36.72 -51.28 -46.78
N PRO A 457 -35.79 -51.35 -47.79
CA PRO A 457 -34.38 -50.89 -47.97
C PRO A 457 -34.00 -50.36 -49.40
N THR A 458 -32.69 -50.14 -49.63
CA THR A 458 -31.88 -50.48 -50.86
C THR A 458 -31.28 -49.32 -51.68
N SER A 459 -30.21 -49.68 -52.40
CA SER A 459 -29.02 -48.95 -52.82
C SER A 459 -28.99 -48.50 -54.30
N THR A 460 -27.94 -47.72 -54.61
CA THR A 460 -27.22 -47.55 -55.90
C THR A 460 -27.89 -46.68 -56.98
N GLU A 461 -27.19 -45.62 -57.41
CA GLU A 461 -26.71 -45.45 -58.80
C GLU A 461 -25.90 -44.17 -58.97
N THR A 462 -24.91 -44.23 -59.85
CA THR A 462 -24.18 -43.09 -60.45
C THR A 462 -24.67 -42.96 -61.89
N PRO A 463 -24.65 -41.76 -62.49
CA PRO A 463 -24.16 -41.69 -63.87
C PRO A 463 -23.25 -40.50 -64.20
N THR A 464 -22.58 -40.67 -65.34
CA THR A 464 -21.55 -39.83 -65.98
C THR A 464 -22.15 -38.87 -67.05
N SER A 465 -21.36 -37.86 -67.48
CA SER A 465 -21.45 -36.99 -68.68
C SER A 465 -22.11 -35.61 -68.44
N THR A 466 -21.65 -34.44 -68.91
CA THR A 466 -20.89 -34.02 -70.12
C THR A 466 -20.38 -32.56 -69.98
N LEU A 467 -19.49 -32.10 -70.87
CA LEU A 467 -18.75 -30.82 -70.88
C LEU A 467 -19.48 -29.56 -71.48
N THR A 468 -19.15 -28.37 -70.94
CA THR A 468 -19.02 -26.98 -71.52
C THR A 468 -20.23 -26.13 -71.98
N PRO A 469 -20.14 -24.78 -72.14
CA PRO A 469 -19.30 -23.75 -71.47
C PRO A 469 -20.04 -22.43 -71.05
N SER A 470 -19.41 -21.66 -70.16
CA SER A 470 -19.37 -20.18 -70.05
C SER A 470 -20.66 -19.33 -70.16
N ALA A 471 -21.06 -18.70 -69.05
CA ALA A 471 -21.78 -17.42 -69.04
C ALA A 471 -21.30 -16.55 -67.86
N THR A 472 -20.82 -15.36 -68.19
CA THR A 472 -20.27 -14.31 -67.31
C THR A 472 -21.31 -13.83 -66.29
N PRO A 473 -21.00 -13.68 -64.98
CA PRO A 473 -21.96 -13.15 -64.03
C PRO A 473 -22.08 -11.63 -64.17
N ASN A 474 -23.33 -11.16 -64.21
CA ASN A 474 -23.68 -9.76 -64.35
C ASN A 474 -23.42 -9.02 -63.01
N ILE A 475 -22.44 -8.12 -62.99
CA ILE A 475 -21.87 -7.51 -61.77
C ILE A 475 -22.81 -6.47 -61.12
N GLU A 476 -23.71 -5.84 -61.88
CA GLU A 476 -24.60 -4.80 -61.34
C GLU A 476 -25.71 -5.38 -60.44
N ALA A 477 -26.33 -6.51 -60.81
CA ALA A 477 -27.36 -7.15 -60.00
C ALA A 477 -26.83 -7.73 -58.68
N THR A 478 -25.54 -8.09 -58.65
CA THR A 478 -24.86 -8.56 -57.43
C THR A 478 -24.46 -7.40 -56.52
N GLN A 479 -24.10 -6.24 -57.06
CA GLN A 479 -23.78 -5.07 -56.24
C GLN A 479 -25.01 -4.46 -55.55
N GLU A 480 -26.17 -4.45 -56.20
CA GLU A 480 -27.40 -3.91 -55.60
C GLU A 480 -27.96 -4.82 -54.49
N SER A 481 -27.86 -6.14 -54.67
CA SER A 481 -28.19 -7.14 -53.65
C SER A 481 -27.25 -7.07 -52.45
N VAL A 482 -25.94 -6.92 -52.67
CA VAL A 482 -24.95 -6.75 -51.60
C VAL A 482 -25.16 -5.43 -50.87
N ARG A 483 -25.43 -4.33 -51.58
CA ARG A 483 -25.68 -3.02 -50.96
C ARG A 483 -26.96 -3.00 -50.14
N ALA A 484 -28.03 -3.65 -50.61
CA ALA A 484 -29.26 -3.81 -49.84
C ALA A 484 -29.04 -4.66 -48.57
N THR A 485 -28.25 -5.73 -48.67
CA THR A 485 -27.93 -6.61 -47.52
C THR A 485 -27.03 -5.91 -46.50
N VAL A 486 -26.04 -5.13 -46.95
CA VAL A 486 -25.16 -4.33 -46.08
C VAL A 486 -25.93 -3.19 -45.42
N THR A 487 -26.87 -2.55 -46.11
CA THR A 487 -27.70 -1.48 -45.54
C THR A 487 -28.72 -2.04 -44.55
N ALA A 488 -29.31 -3.21 -44.82
CA ALA A 488 -30.18 -3.91 -43.88
C ALA A 488 -29.42 -4.39 -42.63
N ALA A 489 -28.20 -4.91 -42.81
CA ALA A 489 -27.31 -5.27 -41.71
C ALA A 489 -26.90 -4.04 -40.89
N ALA A 490 -26.51 -2.94 -41.53
CA ALA A 490 -26.15 -1.69 -40.85
C ALA A 490 -27.33 -1.08 -40.08
N ASN A 491 -28.54 -1.10 -40.65
CA ASN A 491 -29.75 -0.62 -39.97
C ASN A 491 -30.17 -1.54 -38.82
N ALA A 492 -30.00 -2.86 -38.96
CA ALA A 492 -30.23 -3.82 -37.87
C ALA A 492 -29.20 -3.65 -36.74
N THR A 493 -27.94 -3.38 -37.07
CA THR A 493 -26.89 -3.06 -36.11
C THR A 493 -27.15 -1.72 -35.42
N SER A 494 -27.53 -0.66 -36.15
CA SER A 494 -27.91 0.63 -35.54
C SER A 494 -29.16 0.52 -34.67
N ALA A 495 -30.15 -0.28 -35.05
CA ALA A 495 -31.34 -0.53 -34.22
C ALA A 495 -31.00 -1.37 -32.98
N ALA A 496 -30.11 -2.35 -33.10
CA ALA A 496 -29.61 -3.14 -31.96
C ALA A 496 -28.76 -2.28 -31.00
N VAL A 497 -27.92 -1.39 -31.53
CA VAL A 497 -27.12 -0.43 -30.75
C VAL A 497 -28.00 0.63 -30.10
N ALA A 498 -29.02 1.15 -30.80
CA ALA A 498 -29.99 2.08 -30.21
C ALA A 498 -30.82 1.41 -29.11
N ARG A 499 -31.19 0.14 -29.28
CA ARG A 499 -31.90 -0.65 -28.27
C ARG A 499 -30.99 -1.00 -27.09
N ALA A 500 -29.73 -1.34 -27.33
CA ALA A 500 -28.71 -1.54 -26.30
C ALA A 500 -28.41 -0.25 -25.53
N ASN A 501 -28.32 0.90 -26.19
CA ASN A 501 -28.14 2.20 -25.57
C ASN A 501 -29.38 2.66 -24.80
N ALA A 502 -30.59 2.34 -25.28
CA ALA A 502 -31.82 2.59 -24.55
C ALA A 502 -31.95 1.68 -23.31
N LEU A 503 -31.56 0.39 -23.42
CA LEU A 503 -31.47 -0.52 -22.28
C LEU A 503 -30.37 -0.10 -21.30
N ALA A 504 -29.23 0.38 -21.78
CA ALA A 504 -28.15 0.93 -20.97
C ALA A 504 -28.60 2.20 -20.24
N ALA A 505 -29.24 3.15 -20.93
CA ALA A 505 -29.80 4.36 -20.34
C ALA A 505 -30.92 4.07 -19.32
N THR A 506 -31.73 3.03 -19.57
CA THR A 506 -32.74 2.57 -18.61
C THR A 506 -32.08 1.87 -17.41
N ALA A 507 -30.98 1.14 -17.61
CA ALA A 507 -30.18 0.58 -16.52
C ALA A 507 -29.50 1.69 -15.69
N THR A 508 -28.91 2.72 -16.31
CA THR A 508 -28.31 3.88 -15.62
C THR A 508 -29.35 4.59 -14.75
N ALA A 509 -30.60 4.72 -15.22
CA ALA A 509 -31.69 5.29 -14.44
C ALA A 509 -32.08 4.46 -13.21
N THR A 510 -31.93 3.12 -13.25
CA THR A 510 -32.21 2.23 -12.12
C THR A 510 -31.06 2.22 -11.09
N HIS A 511 -29.80 2.30 -11.53
CA HIS A 511 -28.62 2.38 -10.66
C HIS A 511 -28.60 3.61 -9.75
N LEU A 512 -29.14 4.74 -10.23
CA LEU A 512 -29.20 6.03 -9.52
C LEU A 512 -30.16 6.06 -8.31
N SER A 513 -30.99 5.02 -8.13
CA SER A 513 -31.96 4.93 -7.03
C SER A 513 -31.59 3.92 -5.94
N LEU A 514 -30.55 3.11 -6.19
CA LEU A 514 -30.08 2.08 -5.27
C LEU A 514 -29.14 2.69 -4.24
N SER A 515 -29.49 2.56 -2.96
CA SER A 515 -28.69 3.01 -1.82
C SER A 515 -28.50 1.86 -0.85
N GLY A 516 -27.29 1.74 -0.30
CA GLY A 516 -26.91 0.66 0.62
C GLY A 516 -25.42 0.37 0.55
N PRO A 517 -24.81 -0.14 1.64
CA PRO A 517 -23.39 -0.43 1.66
C PRO A 517 -23.06 -1.60 0.73
N ILE A 518 -21.93 -1.51 0.06
CA ILE A 518 -21.26 -2.61 -0.63
C ILE A 518 -19.92 -2.83 0.07
N SER A 519 -19.69 -4.04 0.54
CA SER A 519 -18.41 -4.43 1.14
C SER A 519 -17.69 -5.38 0.20
N MET A 520 -16.41 -5.14 -0.08
CA MET A 520 -15.62 -6.02 -0.93
C MET A 520 -14.23 -6.25 -0.34
N ALA A 521 -13.69 -7.44 -0.58
CA ALA A 521 -12.30 -7.76 -0.35
C ALA A 521 -11.59 -8.01 -1.68
N GLY A 522 -10.33 -7.64 -1.79
CA GLY A 522 -9.57 -7.81 -3.01
C GLY A 522 -8.11 -8.12 -2.77
N ALA A 523 -7.48 -8.65 -3.79
CA ALA A 523 -6.03 -8.75 -3.84
C ALA A 523 -5.39 -7.35 -3.88
N THR A 524 -4.31 -7.17 -3.13
CA THR A 524 -3.50 -5.93 -3.14
C THR A 524 -2.91 -5.63 -4.52
N THR A 525 -2.64 -6.65 -5.33
CA THR A 525 -2.22 -6.52 -6.73
C THR A 525 -3.32 -5.97 -7.65
N MET A 526 -4.57 -6.02 -7.23
CA MET A 526 -5.75 -5.55 -7.98
C MET A 526 -6.27 -4.21 -7.48
N GLU A 527 -5.61 -3.60 -6.50
CA GLU A 527 -6.05 -2.37 -5.82
C GLU A 527 -6.26 -1.22 -6.82
N GLY A 528 -5.31 -1.01 -7.73
CA GLY A 528 -5.41 0.02 -8.75
C GLY A 528 -6.63 -0.15 -9.67
N LEU A 529 -6.83 -1.36 -10.21
CA LEU A 529 -7.97 -1.66 -11.07
C LEU A 529 -9.29 -1.50 -10.29
N THR A 530 -9.33 -2.02 -9.06
CA THR A 530 -10.53 -1.98 -8.21
C THR A 530 -10.92 -0.53 -7.91
N ASN A 531 -9.97 0.30 -7.50
CA ASN A 531 -10.23 1.71 -7.21
C ASN A 531 -10.68 2.50 -8.45
N ALA A 532 -10.15 2.20 -9.64
CA ALA A 532 -10.60 2.85 -10.87
C ALA A 532 -12.04 2.46 -11.23
N VAL A 533 -12.41 1.19 -11.10
CA VAL A 533 -13.79 0.74 -11.31
C VAL A 533 -14.73 1.36 -10.28
N LEU A 534 -14.33 1.46 -9.01
CA LEU A 534 -15.10 2.11 -7.95
C LEU A 534 -15.29 3.61 -8.21
N ALA A 535 -14.24 4.31 -8.61
CA ALA A 535 -14.33 5.72 -8.99
C ALA A 535 -15.27 5.93 -10.17
N SER A 536 -15.18 5.07 -11.19
CA SER A 536 -16.09 5.09 -12.34
C SER A 536 -17.54 4.83 -11.92
N TYR A 537 -17.78 3.87 -11.03
CA TYR A 537 -19.13 3.55 -10.54
C TYR A 537 -19.75 4.69 -9.73
N ARG A 538 -18.94 5.41 -8.93
CA ARG A 538 -19.37 6.62 -8.24
C ARG A 538 -19.66 7.76 -9.22
N SER A 539 -18.87 7.90 -10.29
CA SER A 539 -19.05 8.96 -11.29
C SER A 539 -20.37 8.85 -12.06
N VAL A 540 -20.92 7.64 -12.21
CA VAL A 540 -22.24 7.42 -12.81
C VAL A 540 -23.40 7.59 -11.81
N GLY A 541 -23.11 8.08 -10.60
CA GLY A 541 -24.09 8.58 -9.64
C GLY A 541 -24.46 7.63 -8.50
N PHE A 542 -23.69 6.57 -8.24
CA PHE A 542 -23.88 5.75 -7.05
C PHE A 542 -23.42 6.49 -5.79
N THR A 543 -24.32 6.69 -4.82
CA THR A 543 -24.05 7.45 -3.59
C THR A 543 -23.94 6.58 -2.32
N GLY A 544 -24.11 5.26 -2.45
CA GLY A 544 -23.97 4.33 -1.33
C GLY A 544 -22.51 4.18 -0.87
N ALA A 545 -22.32 3.81 0.41
CA ALA A 545 -20.99 3.50 0.92
C ALA A 545 -20.42 2.27 0.21
N ILE A 546 -19.17 2.35 -0.26
CA ILE A 546 -18.44 1.18 -0.76
C ILE A 546 -17.15 1.06 0.04
N GLN A 547 -17.00 -0.05 0.75
CA GLN A 547 -15.80 -0.40 1.50
C GLN A 547 -15.04 -1.47 0.74
N ALA A 548 -13.77 -1.23 0.43
CA ALA A 548 -12.90 -2.17 -0.26
C ALA A 548 -11.65 -2.43 0.60
N ASN A 549 -11.46 -3.68 1.01
CA ASN A 549 -10.30 -4.11 1.82
C ASN A 549 -9.30 -4.87 0.94
N TYR A 550 -8.03 -4.47 0.98
CA TYR A 550 -6.98 -5.08 0.16
C TYR A 550 -6.04 -5.92 1.02
N VAL A 551 -6.32 -7.22 1.09
CA VAL A 551 -5.72 -8.12 2.10
C VAL A 551 -4.95 -9.29 1.49
N GLY A 552 -4.93 -9.40 0.15
CA GLY A 552 -4.30 -10.50 -0.60
C GLY A 552 -5.32 -11.48 -1.19
N THR A 553 -4.96 -12.17 -2.29
CA THR A 553 -5.88 -13.01 -3.08
C THR A 553 -6.51 -14.15 -2.28
N GLY A 554 -5.70 -14.86 -1.46
CA GLY A 554 -6.15 -15.97 -0.62
C GLY A 554 -6.97 -15.48 0.56
N SER A 555 -6.42 -14.58 1.36
CA SER A 555 -7.07 -14.05 2.57
C SER A 555 -8.34 -13.27 2.27
N GLY A 556 -8.38 -12.48 1.19
CA GLY A 556 -9.59 -11.73 0.81
C GLY A 556 -10.79 -12.62 0.46
N PHE A 557 -10.53 -13.84 -0.01
CA PHE A 557 -11.58 -14.81 -0.27
C PHE A 557 -11.86 -15.69 0.96
N SER A 558 -10.85 -16.32 1.56
CA SER A 558 -11.04 -17.24 2.69
C SER A 558 -11.49 -16.52 3.96
N ASP A 559 -10.87 -15.39 4.29
CA ASP A 559 -10.98 -14.77 5.61
C ASP A 559 -12.08 -13.69 5.67
N TYR A 560 -12.50 -13.18 4.52
CA TYR A 560 -13.51 -12.13 4.40
C TYR A 560 -14.78 -12.59 3.66
N PHE A 561 -14.65 -13.44 2.63
CA PHE A 561 -15.83 -13.88 1.87
C PHE A 561 -16.43 -15.20 2.41
N CYS A 562 -15.58 -16.12 2.89
CA CYS A 562 -15.96 -17.44 3.39
C CYS A 562 -15.78 -17.64 4.92
N ASN A 563 -15.56 -16.58 5.72
CA ASN A 563 -15.43 -16.67 7.19
C ASN A 563 -16.37 -15.68 7.92
N ALA A 564 -16.91 -16.08 9.08
CA ALA A 564 -17.96 -15.37 9.81
C ALA A 564 -17.53 -14.05 10.46
N ILE A 565 -16.23 -13.76 10.54
CA ILE A 565 -15.70 -12.64 11.34
C ILE A 565 -15.88 -11.29 10.60
N GLN A 566 -15.76 -11.25 9.27
CA GLN A 566 -16.02 -10.06 8.44
C GLN A 566 -16.57 -10.44 7.06
N LEU A 567 -17.86 -10.79 6.98
CA LEU A 567 -18.53 -11.21 5.74
C LEU A 567 -18.65 -10.07 4.72
N THR A 568 -17.86 -10.13 3.65
CA THR A 568 -17.97 -9.20 2.52
C THR A 568 -19.01 -9.63 1.49
N ASP A 569 -19.57 -8.66 0.77
CA ASP A 569 -20.53 -8.89 -0.33
C ASP A 569 -19.84 -9.44 -1.58
N LEU A 570 -18.58 -9.04 -1.79
CA LEU A 570 -17.79 -9.33 -2.97
C LEU A 570 -16.35 -9.72 -2.62
N ALA A 571 -15.73 -10.55 -3.46
CA ALA A 571 -14.30 -10.85 -3.39
C ALA A 571 -13.64 -10.86 -4.78
N LEU A 572 -12.58 -10.06 -4.98
CA LEU A 572 -11.82 -10.01 -6.23
C LEU A 572 -10.52 -10.82 -6.11
N VAL A 573 -10.38 -11.84 -6.96
CA VAL A 573 -9.32 -12.86 -6.86
C VAL A 573 -8.67 -13.11 -8.22
N THR A 574 -7.34 -13.29 -8.26
CA THR A 574 -6.59 -13.71 -9.44
C THR A 574 -6.23 -15.19 -9.35
N GLY A 575 -6.18 -15.91 -10.49
CA GLY A 575 -5.72 -17.30 -10.53
C GLY A 575 -6.74 -18.34 -10.08
N ALA A 576 -8.04 -18.01 -10.11
CA ALA A 576 -9.07 -18.89 -9.59
C ALA A 576 -9.44 -20.00 -10.59
N ASP A 577 -8.69 -21.10 -10.59
CA ASP A 577 -9.07 -22.41 -11.13
C ASP A 577 -9.41 -23.40 -10.00
N ARG A 578 -9.91 -22.86 -8.87
CA ARG A 578 -10.11 -23.57 -7.58
C ARG A 578 -11.56 -23.53 -7.08
N GLU A 579 -12.53 -23.50 -7.98
CA GLU A 579 -13.98 -23.42 -7.67
C GLU A 579 -14.43 -24.46 -6.62
N VAL A 580 -13.90 -25.69 -6.69
CA VAL A 580 -14.20 -26.76 -5.73
C VAL A 580 -13.66 -26.45 -4.33
N GLU A 581 -12.45 -25.89 -4.23
CA GLU A 581 -11.83 -25.51 -2.95
C GLU A 581 -12.58 -24.35 -2.31
N TYR A 582 -12.94 -23.34 -3.12
CA TYR A 582 -13.67 -22.16 -2.67
C TYR A 582 -15.10 -22.48 -2.22
N ARG A 583 -15.81 -23.38 -2.93
CA ARG A 583 -17.09 -23.91 -2.46
C ARG A 583 -16.93 -24.68 -1.14
N ALA A 584 -15.90 -25.49 -0.99
CA ALA A 584 -15.65 -26.21 0.25
C ALA A 584 -15.37 -25.27 1.43
N GLN A 585 -14.59 -24.20 1.22
CA GLN A 585 -14.31 -23.18 2.24
C GLN A 585 -15.58 -22.45 2.70
N CYS A 586 -16.39 -21.99 1.75
CA CYS A 586 -17.64 -21.27 2.04
C CYS A 586 -18.78 -22.18 2.57
N SER A 587 -18.68 -23.50 2.40
CA SER A 587 -19.72 -24.46 2.82
C SER A 587 -20.04 -24.42 4.32
N THR A 588 -19.06 -24.07 5.15
CA THR A 588 -19.22 -23.94 6.61
C THR A 588 -20.18 -22.82 7.01
N LEU A 589 -20.39 -21.83 6.13
CA LEU A 589 -21.35 -20.73 6.31
C LEU A 589 -22.66 -20.93 5.52
N GLY A 590 -22.80 -22.05 4.81
CA GLY A 590 -23.94 -22.26 3.91
C GLY A 590 -23.98 -21.31 2.72
N ARG A 591 -22.84 -20.70 2.35
CA ARG A 591 -22.72 -19.76 1.23
C ARG A 591 -22.21 -20.49 0.00
N ASP A 592 -22.87 -20.33 -1.15
CA ASP A 592 -22.36 -20.85 -2.43
C ASP A 592 -21.71 -19.71 -3.25
N PRO A 593 -20.37 -19.71 -3.42
CA PRO A 593 -19.67 -18.69 -4.20
C PRO A 593 -19.94 -18.83 -5.70
N ILE A 594 -20.25 -17.70 -6.33
CA ILE A 594 -20.48 -17.53 -7.76
C ILE A 594 -19.42 -16.58 -8.30
N GLY A 595 -18.56 -17.07 -9.18
CA GLY A 595 -17.48 -16.30 -9.78
C GLY A 595 -17.87 -15.70 -11.12
N PHE A 596 -17.69 -14.39 -11.26
CA PHE A 596 -17.82 -13.65 -12.52
C PHE A 596 -16.41 -13.34 -13.02
N GLN A 597 -16.03 -13.89 -14.18
CA GLN A 597 -14.70 -13.63 -14.74
C GLN A 597 -14.70 -12.23 -15.36
N VAL A 598 -13.83 -11.35 -14.87
CA VAL A 598 -13.83 -9.92 -15.24
C VAL A 598 -12.62 -9.51 -16.07
N ALA A 599 -11.49 -10.21 -15.95
CA ALA A 599 -10.26 -9.89 -16.68
C ALA A 599 -9.27 -11.07 -16.72
N TRP A 600 -8.15 -10.86 -17.39
CA TRP A 600 -6.91 -11.63 -17.26
C TRP A 600 -5.82 -10.70 -16.74
N GLY A 601 -5.10 -11.12 -15.70
CA GLY A 601 -4.00 -10.36 -15.10
C GLY A 601 -2.66 -11.06 -15.28
N LYS A 602 -1.59 -10.29 -15.52
CA LYS A 602 -0.23 -10.79 -15.68
C LYS A 602 0.31 -11.37 -14.37
N VAL A 603 0.96 -12.52 -14.45
CA VAL A 603 1.60 -13.24 -13.34
C VAL A 603 3.06 -13.48 -13.70
N ASP A 604 3.97 -12.91 -12.91
CA ASP A 604 5.39 -12.83 -13.22
C ASP A 604 6.09 -14.18 -12.94
N VAL A 605 6.54 -14.86 -14.01
CA VAL A 605 7.32 -16.11 -13.93
C VAL A 605 8.50 -16.02 -14.89
N ASP A 606 9.59 -15.42 -14.41
CA ASP A 606 10.86 -15.17 -15.12
C ASP A 606 10.72 -14.37 -16.43
N SER A 607 11.70 -13.50 -16.72
CA SER A 607 11.69 -12.51 -17.80
C SER A 607 11.68 -13.07 -19.24
N ALA A 608 11.38 -14.35 -19.41
CA ALA A 608 11.33 -15.06 -20.69
C ALA A 608 9.92 -15.53 -21.08
N ASN A 609 8.92 -15.54 -20.18
CA ASN A 609 7.55 -15.96 -20.50
C ASN A 609 6.49 -15.15 -19.72
N GLU A 610 5.70 -14.34 -20.42
CA GLU A 610 4.53 -13.70 -19.82
C GLU A 610 3.42 -14.74 -19.59
N ARG A 611 3.02 -14.95 -18.33
CA ARG A 611 1.87 -15.78 -17.97
C ARG A 611 0.72 -14.88 -17.53
N TYR A 612 -0.50 -15.21 -17.90
CA TYR A 612 -1.70 -14.50 -17.46
C TYR A 612 -2.64 -15.47 -16.74
N GLU A 613 -3.27 -14.99 -15.68
CA GLU A 613 -4.23 -15.73 -14.88
C GLU A 613 -5.61 -15.04 -14.90
N PRO A 614 -6.70 -15.80 -14.83
CA PRO A 614 -8.03 -15.22 -14.86
C PRO A 614 -8.32 -14.48 -13.55
N VAL A 615 -9.00 -13.34 -13.66
CA VAL A 615 -9.47 -12.53 -12.54
C VAL A 615 -10.97 -12.72 -12.39
N TYR A 616 -11.40 -13.09 -11.18
CA TYR A 616 -12.78 -13.33 -10.84
C TYR A 616 -13.26 -12.37 -9.75
N LEU A 617 -14.45 -11.82 -9.95
CA LEU A 617 -15.24 -11.17 -8.92
C LEU A 617 -16.26 -12.18 -8.40
N PHE A 618 -16.18 -12.56 -7.13
CA PHE A 618 -17.08 -13.52 -6.50
C PHE A 618 -18.20 -12.82 -5.72
N SER A 619 -19.40 -13.40 -5.75
CA SER A 619 -20.51 -13.11 -4.82
C SER A 619 -21.31 -14.38 -4.55
N SER A 620 -22.47 -14.32 -3.89
CA SER A 620 -23.36 -15.48 -3.71
C SER A 620 -24.79 -15.13 -4.10
N ALA A 621 -25.59 -16.14 -4.50
CA ALA A 621 -26.97 -15.92 -4.91
C ALA A 621 -27.78 -15.17 -3.84
N ASP A 622 -27.61 -15.52 -2.57
CA ASP A 622 -28.32 -14.87 -1.46
C ASP A 622 -27.94 -13.40 -1.31
N VAL A 623 -26.66 -13.05 -1.49
CA VAL A 623 -26.20 -11.65 -1.40
C VAL A 623 -26.68 -10.84 -2.59
N ILE A 624 -26.60 -11.41 -3.80
CA ILE A 624 -27.09 -10.76 -5.02
C ILE A 624 -28.60 -10.52 -4.93
N ALA A 625 -29.37 -11.49 -4.42
CA ALA A 625 -30.81 -11.37 -4.24
C ALA A 625 -31.20 -10.40 -3.12
N ALA A 626 -30.46 -10.39 -2.00
CA ALA A 626 -30.74 -9.53 -0.85
C ALA A 626 -30.28 -8.08 -1.04
N LYS A 627 -29.25 -7.84 -1.87
CA LYS A 627 -28.65 -6.52 -2.10
C LYS A 627 -28.66 -6.17 -3.59
N PRO A 628 -29.75 -5.54 -4.09
CA PRO A 628 -29.83 -5.10 -5.49
C PRO A 628 -28.68 -4.18 -5.91
N GLN A 629 -28.13 -3.39 -4.98
CA GLN A 629 -26.95 -2.56 -5.23
C GLN A 629 -25.67 -3.36 -5.53
N VAL A 630 -25.54 -4.58 -4.97
CA VAL A 630 -24.42 -5.48 -5.26
C VAL A 630 -24.58 -6.08 -6.65
N ALA A 631 -25.79 -6.54 -7.01
CA ALA A 631 -26.09 -7.01 -8.36
C ALA A 631 -25.81 -5.92 -9.41
N ALA A 632 -26.23 -4.69 -9.10
CA ALA A 632 -25.96 -3.51 -9.90
C ALA A 632 -24.47 -3.24 -10.09
N PHE A 633 -23.68 -3.32 -9.02
CA PHE A 633 -22.23 -3.13 -9.11
C PHE A 633 -21.54 -4.22 -9.94
N ILE A 634 -21.91 -5.50 -9.78
CA ILE A 634 -21.37 -6.60 -10.61
C ILE A 634 -21.70 -6.35 -12.08
N ARG A 635 -22.94 -5.92 -12.39
CA ARG A 635 -23.35 -5.60 -13.77
C ARG A 635 -22.49 -4.48 -14.34
N PHE A 636 -22.31 -3.39 -13.60
CA PHE A 636 -21.46 -2.27 -14.00
C PHE A 636 -20.00 -2.69 -14.22
N TYR A 637 -19.45 -3.49 -13.30
CA TYR A 637 -18.10 -4.01 -13.43
C TYR A 637 -17.96 -4.78 -14.74
N LEU A 638 -18.89 -5.68 -15.05
CA LEU A 638 -18.86 -6.48 -16.27
C LEU A 638 -19.06 -5.69 -17.56
N THR A 639 -19.69 -4.51 -17.52
CA THR A 639 -19.92 -3.67 -18.71
C THR A 639 -18.83 -2.63 -18.94
N GLU A 640 -18.26 -2.05 -17.88
CA GLU A 640 -17.35 -0.91 -17.98
C GLU A 640 -15.87 -1.26 -17.84
N VAL A 641 -15.54 -2.45 -17.30
CA VAL A 641 -14.14 -2.83 -17.03
C VAL A 641 -13.27 -2.78 -18.30
N ASP A 642 -13.82 -3.12 -19.47
CA ASP A 642 -13.12 -3.06 -20.76
C ASP A 642 -12.60 -1.64 -21.09
N GLY A 643 -13.33 -0.59 -20.70
CA GLY A 643 -12.90 0.80 -20.90
C GLY A 643 -11.83 1.28 -19.92
N ILE A 644 -11.68 0.56 -18.79
CA ILE A 644 -10.79 0.93 -17.69
C ILE A 644 -9.45 0.19 -17.80
N LEU A 645 -9.47 -1.07 -18.24
CA LEU A 645 -8.27 -1.92 -18.34
C LEU A 645 -7.10 -1.35 -19.14
N PRO A 646 -7.27 -0.59 -20.24
CA PRO A 646 -6.15 0.00 -20.98
C PRO A 646 -5.27 0.93 -20.13
N GLN A 647 -5.77 1.42 -19.00
CA GLN A 647 -5.01 2.24 -18.05
C GLN A 647 -4.06 1.40 -17.17
N PHE A 648 -4.24 0.08 -17.16
CA PHE A 648 -3.51 -0.88 -16.35
C PHE A 648 -2.87 -1.93 -17.27
N GLY A 649 -1.65 -1.64 -17.75
CA GLY A 649 -0.95 -2.43 -18.78
C GLY A 649 -0.66 -3.90 -18.44
N ASP A 650 -0.95 -4.33 -17.22
CA ASP A 650 -0.82 -5.72 -16.74
C ASP A 650 -2.14 -6.51 -16.84
N PHE A 651 -3.22 -5.92 -17.37
CA PHE A 651 -4.51 -6.57 -17.50
C PHE A 651 -5.14 -6.42 -18.89
N TYR A 652 -5.87 -7.45 -19.32
CA TYR A 652 -6.64 -7.42 -20.57
C TYR A 652 -7.85 -8.36 -20.53
N THR A 653 -8.73 -8.29 -21.53
CA THR A 653 -9.92 -9.16 -21.67
C THR A 653 -9.86 -10.15 -22.83
N SER A 654 -8.67 -10.48 -23.34
CA SER A 654 -8.41 -11.24 -24.59
C SER A 654 -9.09 -12.61 -24.80
N ALA A 655 -10.03 -13.02 -23.95
CA ALA A 655 -11.01 -14.07 -24.21
C ALA A 655 -12.42 -13.51 -24.55
N GLY A 656 -12.48 -12.40 -25.29
CA GLY A 656 -13.63 -11.94 -26.08
C GLY A 656 -14.91 -11.57 -25.30
N GLN A 657 -15.76 -10.75 -25.94
CA GLN A 657 -17.08 -10.37 -25.41
C GLN A 657 -17.92 -11.56 -24.90
N SER A 658 -17.63 -12.79 -25.36
CA SER A 658 -18.25 -14.03 -24.88
C SER A 658 -18.07 -14.34 -23.39
N THR A 659 -16.96 -13.96 -22.76
CA THR A 659 -16.71 -14.27 -21.33
C THR A 659 -17.53 -13.35 -20.44
N LEU A 660 -17.44 -12.04 -20.68
CA LEU A 660 -18.27 -11.04 -19.98
C LEU A 660 -19.76 -11.29 -20.24
N GLN A 661 -20.15 -11.66 -21.47
CA GLN A 661 -21.53 -11.99 -21.81
C GLN A 661 -22.06 -13.22 -21.06
N ARG A 662 -21.22 -14.24 -20.84
CA ARG A 662 -21.58 -15.40 -20.01
C ARG A 662 -21.78 -14.99 -18.55
N SER A 663 -20.88 -14.18 -17.99
CA SER A 663 -21.01 -13.66 -16.63
C SER A 663 -22.23 -12.75 -16.47
N LEU A 664 -22.56 -11.93 -17.48
CA LEU A 664 -23.78 -11.12 -17.51
C LEU A 664 -25.05 -11.99 -17.59
N GLN A 665 -25.01 -13.09 -18.34
CA GLN A 665 -26.11 -14.05 -18.39
C GLN A 665 -26.32 -14.73 -17.04
N THR A 666 -25.25 -15.21 -16.39
CA THR A 666 -25.31 -15.78 -15.04
C THR A 666 -25.88 -14.77 -14.03
N LEU A 667 -25.49 -13.50 -14.11
CA LEU A 667 -26.03 -12.45 -13.26
C LEU A 667 -27.54 -12.24 -13.52
N ALA A 668 -27.97 -12.23 -14.78
CA ALA A 668 -29.37 -12.05 -15.16
C ALA A 668 -30.27 -13.23 -14.74
N GLU A 669 -29.73 -14.44 -14.59
CA GLU A 669 -30.46 -15.60 -14.06
C GLU A 669 -30.74 -15.48 -12.56
N ILE A 670 -29.89 -14.75 -11.81
CA ILE A 670 -29.99 -14.57 -10.36
C ILE A 670 -30.76 -13.27 -10.01
N ALA A 671 -30.48 -12.19 -10.75
CA ALA A 671 -31.06 -10.86 -10.59
C ALA A 671 -31.46 -10.32 -11.98
N PRO A 672 -32.66 -10.69 -12.49
CA PRO A 672 -33.13 -10.33 -13.83
C PRO A 672 -33.21 -8.82 -14.07
#